data_AF-A0AAW0EXV0-F1
#
_entry.id   AF-A0AAW0EXV0-F1
#
_cell.length_a   1.000
_cell.length_b   1.000
_cell.length_c   1.000
_cell.angle_alpha   90.00
_cell.angle_beta   90.00
_cell.angle_gamma   90.00
#
_symmetry.space_group_name_H-M   'P 1'
#
loop_
_entity.id
_entity.type
_entity.pdbx_description
1 polymer ?
#
loop_
_entity_poly.entity_id
_entity_poly.type
_entity_poly.pdbx_seq_one_letter_code
_entity_poly.pdbx_strand_id
1 'polypeptide(L)'
;MFRRAGYYLQMVAAFLLLALTHYFASSFLPIADCDETFNFIEPIHYLLYGSGKQTWELCRQFALRSWLFSWMYAWPAVFIRGAASLSSADVYFYLRIFNGRIAALAELFFVYSVWAAFSGKTAMVALLLLLVNYPIPHAAASVLPTSFVMICNFVVLGCWLRTESWTAAAAASAAAPSALSRARLARYDTHTRAPRVAPAPAPPPHLAWCVNVALFLCVLGVVAGWPFAGLVAAPVGLDLLLRFPARAVASTAASLAVVGTAALLMDARYYCRWTLSSLNVVVYNVFGGPGRGPELFDVEPWYFFYKNLALNFHLLFLAAMLAPVVVLCAPRRQPAVTRAWVAEDGAAVGLGEGPVSPTHPLARSRLRAPSMHGPASAPHSPLVAPRHGCAHTSAAAAAAAAPVGGCSRGRELLFMSPFFLWFTFWMSVAHKEERFMAPAHPFMVLAATRALCLVFFPDAPADTPPPPPSPSPPPAATAAAAPHAVIFSARADADYSTSQQQEQQQQPSVELLPCRVWWSSPAAVACRRVAGLAFLVAFALLSCSRAMAIYFFYSGPERLLYHWYPVLQAEAQRTWEAKRLAAAEGGPLTTGTTAQQTEELRAYHAVCLGREWYRFPSSFFLNHRWARYHFVADPHFSGMLPISFAAPPPGEERGFLHAPAAGSAVTATRGGSCTCGAPGVNDLNRAIPEQYVRDPADQCDVIFDSLSPPSHVGAAQHAEERRQRLLDTVFTRSLLNVSALRAALEASGEPYRAVESAYAVLDVDRTPLWCRVLYYPLGVSQRCAVWRPLVLHARPIPTTP
;
A
#
# COMPACT_ATOMS: atom_id res chain seq x y z
N MET A 1 29.75 7.25 15.74
CA MET A 1 29.18 5.92 15.47
C MET A 1 27.73 5.79 15.98
N PHE A 2 27.49 5.83 17.30
CA PHE A 2 26.18 5.63 17.94
C PHE A 2 24.97 6.34 17.30
N ARG A 3 25.05 7.64 16.94
CA ARG A 3 23.92 8.33 16.28
C ARG A 3 23.48 7.67 14.95
N ARG A 4 24.42 7.13 14.16
CA ARG A 4 24.08 6.41 12.91
C ARG A 4 23.39 5.07 13.21
N ALA A 5 23.88 4.32 14.20
CA ALA A 5 23.28 3.07 14.63
C ALA A 5 21.82 3.27 15.11
N GLY A 6 21.55 4.35 15.85
CA GLY A 6 20.19 4.71 16.28
C GLY A 6 19.22 4.93 15.12
N TYR A 7 19.63 5.63 14.05
CA TYR A 7 18.78 5.82 12.86
C TYR A 7 18.48 4.51 12.13
N TYR A 8 19.48 3.62 11.96
CA TYR A 8 19.24 2.32 11.35
C TYR A 8 18.28 1.47 12.19
N LEU A 9 18.45 1.45 13.51
CA LEU A 9 17.55 0.72 14.41
C LEU A 9 16.10 1.25 14.34
N GLN A 10 15.92 2.57 14.23
CA GLN A 10 14.60 3.20 14.03
C GLN A 10 13.95 2.81 12.69
N MET A 11 14.72 2.78 11.59
CA MET A 11 14.21 2.36 10.29
C MET A 11 13.87 0.86 10.24
N VAL A 12 14.68 0.01 10.88
CA VAL A 12 14.37 -1.42 11.03
C VAL A 12 13.12 -1.63 11.89
N ALA A 13 12.98 -0.91 13.01
CA ALA A 13 11.77 -0.98 13.83
C ALA A 13 10.52 -0.53 13.06
N ALA A 14 10.60 0.59 12.33
CA ALA A 14 9.50 1.06 11.48
C ALA A 14 9.14 0.03 10.39
N PHE A 15 10.13 -0.58 9.73
CA PHE A 15 9.91 -1.64 8.76
C PHE A 15 9.20 -2.85 9.38
N LEU A 16 9.68 -3.34 10.54
CA LEU A 16 9.11 -4.52 11.21
C LEU A 16 7.67 -4.28 11.66
N LEU A 17 7.36 -3.07 12.14
CA LEU A 17 5.99 -2.68 12.50
C LEU A 17 5.06 -2.64 11.27
N LEU A 18 5.49 -2.03 10.16
CA LEU A 18 4.72 -2.03 8.91
C LEU A 18 4.56 -3.47 8.37
N ALA A 19 5.64 -4.24 8.31
CA ALA A 19 5.60 -5.63 7.85
C ALA A 19 4.68 -6.51 8.71
N LEU A 20 4.54 -6.23 10.01
CA LEU A 20 3.59 -6.92 10.90
C LEU A 20 2.13 -6.56 10.56
N THR A 21 1.83 -5.30 10.26
CA THR A 21 0.46 -4.89 9.87
C THR A 21 0.06 -5.45 8.51
N HIS A 22 1.01 -5.50 7.56
CA HIS A 22 0.83 -6.17 6.26
C HIS A 22 0.73 -7.69 6.38
N TYR A 23 1.46 -8.33 7.30
CA TYR A 23 1.31 -9.76 7.61
C TYR A 23 -0.08 -10.06 8.16
N PHE A 24 -0.58 -9.26 9.12
CA PHE A 24 -1.95 -9.42 9.63
C PHE A 24 -2.99 -9.31 8.51
N ALA A 25 -2.88 -8.31 7.64
CA ALA A 25 -3.77 -8.17 6.50
C ALA A 25 -3.69 -9.37 5.53
N SER A 26 -2.48 -9.83 5.21
CA SER A 26 -2.25 -10.94 4.27
C SER A 26 -2.81 -12.27 4.76
N SER A 27 -2.71 -12.54 6.07
CA SER A 27 -3.06 -13.83 6.68
C SER A 27 -4.49 -13.92 7.21
N PHE A 28 -5.15 -12.78 7.50
CA PHE A 28 -6.47 -12.77 8.12
C PHE A 28 -7.54 -12.04 7.30
N LEU A 29 -7.21 -10.94 6.61
CA LEU A 29 -8.23 -10.23 5.84
C LEU A 29 -8.47 -10.95 4.51
N PRO A 30 -9.74 -11.26 4.18
CA PRO A 30 -10.06 -12.07 3.01
C PRO A 30 -9.86 -11.32 1.71
N ILE A 31 -9.90 -12.06 0.60
CA ILE A 31 -10.17 -11.47 -0.71
C ILE A 31 -11.49 -10.68 -0.64
N ALA A 32 -11.42 -9.39 -0.98
CA ALA A 32 -12.58 -8.50 -0.96
C ALA A 32 -13.40 -8.53 -2.26
N ASP A 33 -12.88 -9.20 -3.29
CA ASP A 33 -13.21 -8.94 -4.68
C ASP A 33 -13.05 -10.19 -5.56
N CYS A 34 -14.11 -10.59 -6.27
CA CYS A 34 -14.04 -11.73 -7.19
C CYS A 34 -13.17 -11.46 -8.43
N ASP A 35 -12.91 -10.19 -8.76
CA ASP A 35 -11.97 -9.81 -9.82
C ASP A 35 -10.52 -10.21 -9.43
N GLU A 36 -10.14 -10.08 -8.14
CA GLU A 36 -8.86 -10.59 -7.63
C GLU A 36 -8.74 -12.10 -7.89
N THR A 37 -9.74 -12.88 -7.48
CA THR A 37 -9.76 -14.34 -7.67
C THR A 37 -9.67 -14.71 -9.16
N PHE A 38 -10.64 -14.31 -9.96
CA PHE A 38 -10.85 -14.92 -11.29
C PHE A 38 -10.06 -14.24 -12.42
N ASN A 39 -9.68 -12.96 -12.27
CA ASN A 39 -8.87 -12.26 -13.27
C ASN A 39 -7.37 -12.27 -12.97
N PHE A 40 -6.93 -12.63 -11.74
CA PHE A 40 -5.51 -12.58 -11.37
C PHE A 40 -5.01 -13.82 -10.63
N ILE A 41 -5.63 -14.23 -9.51
CA ILE A 41 -5.16 -15.38 -8.72
C ILE A 41 -5.29 -16.70 -9.51
N GLU A 42 -6.41 -16.92 -10.20
CA GLU A 42 -6.63 -18.10 -11.06
C GLU A 42 -5.66 -18.19 -12.25
N PRO A 43 -5.39 -17.10 -13.01
CA PRO A 43 -4.28 -17.06 -13.96
C PRO A 43 -2.92 -17.35 -13.33
N ILE A 44 -2.61 -16.84 -12.13
CA ILE A 44 -1.34 -17.16 -11.44
C ILE A 44 -1.28 -18.64 -11.07
N HIS A 45 -2.38 -19.23 -10.61
CA HIS A 45 -2.49 -20.68 -10.38
C HIS A 45 -2.25 -21.46 -11.70
N TYR A 46 -2.78 -20.99 -12.82
CA TYR A 46 -2.51 -21.57 -14.15
C TYR A 46 -1.03 -21.47 -14.54
N LEU A 47 -0.37 -20.33 -14.31
CA LEU A 47 1.07 -20.18 -14.56
C LEU A 47 1.90 -21.13 -13.68
N LEU A 48 1.53 -21.32 -12.41
CA LEU A 48 2.31 -22.11 -11.44
C LEU A 48 2.05 -23.62 -11.51
N TYR A 49 0.84 -24.06 -11.86
CA TYR A 49 0.40 -25.46 -11.77
C TYR A 49 -0.26 -26.02 -13.05
N GLY A 50 -0.55 -25.18 -14.05
CA GLY A 50 -1.13 -25.60 -15.33
C GLY A 50 -2.65 -25.79 -15.33
N SER A 51 -3.36 -25.38 -14.28
CA SER A 51 -4.83 -25.47 -14.20
C SER A 51 -5.42 -24.23 -13.50
N GLY A 52 -6.72 -24.01 -13.62
CA GLY A 52 -7.43 -22.86 -13.03
C GLY A 52 -8.56 -22.39 -13.94
N LYS A 53 -9.15 -21.23 -13.65
CA LYS A 53 -10.17 -20.57 -14.48
C LYS A 53 -9.67 -19.29 -15.18
N GLN A 54 -10.33 -18.93 -16.28
CA GLN A 54 -10.21 -17.66 -16.98
C GLN A 54 -11.57 -17.01 -17.16
N THR A 55 -11.60 -15.69 -17.12
CA THR A 55 -12.74 -14.88 -17.57
C THR A 55 -12.68 -14.64 -19.08
N TRP A 56 -13.74 -14.04 -19.63
CA TRP A 56 -13.77 -13.55 -21.01
C TRP A 56 -12.67 -12.49 -21.30
N GLU A 57 -12.26 -11.74 -20.29
CA GLU A 57 -11.26 -10.66 -20.38
C GLU A 57 -9.84 -11.20 -20.66
N LEU A 58 -9.61 -12.46 -20.27
CA LEU A 58 -8.41 -13.25 -20.53
C LEU A 58 -8.51 -14.10 -21.81
N CYS A 59 -9.61 -14.02 -22.56
CA CYS A 59 -9.66 -14.61 -23.90
C CYS A 59 -8.93 -13.73 -24.92
N ARG A 60 -8.19 -14.39 -25.83
CA ARG A 60 -7.66 -13.85 -27.10
C ARG A 60 -8.53 -12.80 -27.78
N GLN A 61 -9.84 -12.97 -27.88
CA GLN A 61 -10.73 -12.04 -28.59
C GLN A 61 -10.68 -10.63 -27.99
N PHE A 62 -10.75 -10.52 -26.67
CA PHE A 62 -10.83 -9.23 -25.97
C PHE A 62 -9.45 -8.79 -25.47
N ALA A 63 -8.71 -9.70 -24.83
CA ALA A 63 -7.36 -9.47 -24.30
C ALA A 63 -7.26 -8.16 -23.48
N LEU A 64 -8.00 -8.10 -22.37
CA LEU A 64 -8.11 -6.93 -21.50
C LEU A 64 -7.18 -7.02 -20.27
N ARG A 65 -6.74 -8.22 -19.85
CA ARG A 65 -5.84 -8.38 -18.70
C ARG A 65 -4.40 -8.66 -19.15
N SER A 66 -3.42 -7.89 -18.66
CA SER A 66 -2.03 -8.06 -19.09
C SER A 66 -1.39 -9.31 -18.47
N TRP A 67 -0.78 -10.16 -19.29
CA TRP A 67 -0.05 -11.34 -18.79
C TRP A 67 1.27 -10.96 -18.13
N LEU A 68 1.85 -9.79 -18.46
CA LEU A 68 2.99 -9.25 -17.71
C LEU A 68 2.62 -9.00 -16.24
N PHE A 69 1.41 -8.51 -15.96
CA PHE A 69 0.93 -8.30 -14.59
C PHE A 69 0.88 -9.60 -13.79
N SER A 70 0.20 -10.63 -14.32
CA SER A 70 0.14 -11.95 -13.69
C SER A 70 1.55 -12.52 -13.45
N TRP A 71 2.47 -12.30 -14.38
CA TRP A 71 3.87 -12.71 -14.22
C TRP A 71 4.65 -11.97 -13.14
N MET A 72 4.40 -10.67 -12.97
CA MET A 72 5.00 -9.86 -11.90
C MET A 72 4.59 -10.33 -10.50
N TYR A 73 3.47 -11.04 -10.38
CA TYR A 73 3.03 -11.70 -9.16
C TYR A 73 3.38 -13.19 -9.09
N ALA A 74 3.42 -13.92 -10.21
CA ALA A 74 3.75 -15.34 -10.21
C ALA A 74 5.24 -15.62 -9.94
N TRP A 75 6.16 -14.77 -10.41
CA TRP A 75 7.61 -15.05 -10.38
C TRP A 75 8.22 -15.33 -8.99
N PRO A 76 7.82 -14.70 -7.86
CA PRO A 76 8.39 -15.02 -6.55
C PRO A 76 8.01 -16.44 -6.11
N ALA A 77 6.79 -16.89 -6.43
CA ALA A 77 6.31 -18.23 -6.10
C ALA A 77 7.04 -19.33 -6.90
N VAL A 78 7.61 -19.03 -8.07
CA VAL A 78 8.39 -20.01 -8.87
C VAL A 78 9.55 -20.62 -8.07
N PHE A 79 10.18 -19.84 -7.19
CA PHE A 79 11.30 -20.31 -6.36
C PHE A 79 10.90 -21.21 -5.19
N ILE A 80 9.64 -21.13 -4.73
CA ILE A 80 9.17 -21.88 -3.55
C ILE A 80 8.19 -23.01 -3.89
N ARG A 81 7.50 -22.97 -5.05
CA ARG A 81 6.44 -23.94 -5.41
C ARG A 81 6.89 -25.40 -5.44
N GLY A 82 8.19 -25.66 -5.61
CA GLY A 82 8.79 -26.99 -5.64
C GLY A 82 9.25 -27.52 -4.28
N ALA A 83 9.12 -26.73 -3.20
CA ALA A 83 9.44 -27.19 -1.86
C ALA A 83 8.37 -28.19 -1.39
N ALA A 84 8.76 -29.45 -1.17
CA ALA A 84 7.85 -30.54 -0.81
C ALA A 84 7.04 -30.33 0.48
N SER A 85 7.41 -29.34 1.31
CA SER A 85 6.72 -28.96 2.54
C SER A 85 5.64 -27.89 2.37
N LEU A 86 5.44 -27.33 1.17
CA LEU A 86 4.47 -26.25 0.92
C LEU A 86 3.29 -26.75 0.11
N SER A 87 2.08 -26.52 0.62
CA SER A 87 0.85 -26.70 -0.15
C SER A 87 0.63 -25.54 -1.13
N SER A 88 -0.29 -25.71 -2.08
CA SER A 88 -0.76 -24.60 -2.92
C SER A 88 -1.35 -23.46 -2.08
N ALA A 89 -2.09 -23.76 -1.01
CA ALA A 89 -2.63 -22.75 -0.12
C ALA A 89 -1.51 -21.93 0.58
N ASP A 90 -0.41 -22.58 0.97
CA ASP A 90 0.76 -21.88 1.54
C ASP A 90 1.45 -20.98 0.51
N VAL A 91 1.49 -21.39 -0.77
CA VAL A 91 2.00 -20.56 -1.87
C VAL A 91 1.11 -19.33 -2.10
N TYR A 92 -0.22 -19.46 -1.99
CA TYR A 92 -1.14 -18.33 -2.03
C TYR A 92 -0.88 -17.34 -0.87
N PHE A 93 -0.75 -17.81 0.37
CA PHE A 93 -0.44 -16.92 1.51
C PHE A 93 0.96 -16.31 1.38
N TYR A 94 1.95 -17.04 0.86
CA TYR A 94 3.27 -16.50 0.54
C TYR A 94 3.18 -15.33 -0.45
N LEU A 95 2.37 -15.45 -1.51
CA LEU A 95 2.19 -14.37 -2.49
C LEU A 95 1.66 -13.08 -1.84
N ARG A 96 0.63 -13.20 -0.98
CA ARG A 96 0.07 -12.07 -0.22
C ARG A 96 1.09 -11.46 0.74
N ILE A 97 1.75 -12.29 1.54
CA ILE A 97 2.78 -11.87 2.51
C ILE A 97 3.98 -11.21 1.80
N PHE A 98 4.39 -11.72 0.63
CA PHE A 98 5.45 -11.12 -0.18
C PHE A 98 5.04 -9.75 -0.69
N ASN A 99 3.84 -9.63 -1.28
CA ASN A 99 3.27 -8.36 -1.75
C ASN A 99 3.18 -7.31 -0.61
N GLY A 100 2.67 -7.71 0.56
CA GLY A 100 2.62 -6.88 1.76
C GLY A 100 3.99 -6.41 2.27
N ARG A 101 5.05 -7.23 2.11
CA ARG A 101 6.43 -6.80 2.41
C ARG A 101 6.96 -5.76 1.41
N ILE A 102 6.63 -5.89 0.13
CA ILE A 102 6.97 -4.88 -0.89
C ILE A 102 6.23 -3.56 -0.59
N ALA A 103 4.96 -3.62 -0.20
CA ALA A 103 4.19 -2.47 0.25
C ALA A 103 4.82 -1.80 1.49
N ALA A 104 5.17 -2.57 2.53
CA ALA A 104 5.86 -2.07 3.72
C ALA A 104 7.20 -1.36 3.40
N LEU A 105 7.95 -1.83 2.39
CA LEU A 105 9.17 -1.15 1.92
C LEU A 105 8.87 0.17 1.20
N ALA A 106 7.83 0.19 0.34
CA ALA A 106 7.39 1.40 -0.34
C ALA A 106 6.89 2.47 0.64
N GLU A 107 6.11 2.06 1.64
CA GLU A 107 5.61 2.89 2.74
C GLU A 107 6.75 3.43 3.61
N LEU A 108 7.74 2.61 3.96
CA LEU A 108 8.94 3.05 4.69
C LEU A 108 9.71 4.10 3.89
N PHE A 109 9.88 3.90 2.58
CA PHE A 109 10.54 4.86 1.70
C PHE A 109 9.76 6.18 1.60
N PHE A 110 8.42 6.12 1.57
CA PHE A 110 7.55 7.29 1.67
C PHE A 110 7.74 8.02 3.02
N VAL A 111 7.69 7.33 4.16
CA VAL A 111 7.91 7.89 5.50
C VAL A 111 9.30 8.56 5.61
N TYR A 112 10.34 7.92 5.10
CA TYR A 112 11.70 8.48 5.02
C TYR A 112 11.78 9.71 4.10
N SER A 113 10.98 9.76 3.03
CA SER A 113 10.91 10.91 2.13
C SER A 113 10.12 12.07 2.73
N VAL A 114 9.06 11.80 3.49
CA VAL A 114 8.34 12.80 4.31
C VAL A 114 9.25 13.35 5.42
N TRP A 115 10.09 12.52 6.04
CA TRP A 115 11.11 12.95 6.99
C TRP A 115 12.10 13.94 6.35
N ALA A 116 12.59 13.61 5.16
CA ALA A 116 13.57 14.44 4.43
C ALA A 116 12.98 15.73 3.84
N ALA A 117 11.69 15.74 3.46
CA ALA A 117 11.03 16.90 2.87
C ALA A 117 10.38 17.85 3.89
N PHE A 118 10.03 17.36 5.08
CA PHE A 118 9.31 18.14 6.09
C PHE A 118 9.99 18.12 7.47
N SER A 119 9.73 17.10 8.30
CA SER A 119 10.27 17.01 9.66
C SER A 119 10.07 15.63 10.28
N GLY A 120 10.84 15.34 11.35
CA GLY A 120 10.68 14.13 12.16
C GLY A 120 9.27 13.89 12.70
N LYS A 121 8.58 14.96 13.11
CA LYS A 121 7.18 14.87 13.59
C LYS A 121 6.22 14.51 12.44
N THR A 122 6.43 15.09 11.26
CA THR A 122 5.61 14.82 10.08
C THR A 122 5.75 13.35 9.66
N ALA A 123 6.97 12.82 9.66
CA ALA A 123 7.22 11.41 9.37
C ALA A 123 6.62 10.47 10.43
N MET A 124 6.69 10.84 11.71
CA MET A 124 6.07 10.04 12.79
C MET A 124 4.55 9.98 12.66
N VAL A 125 3.89 11.11 12.34
CA VAL A 125 2.43 11.11 12.09
C VAL A 125 2.09 10.27 10.85
N ALA A 126 2.86 10.38 9.75
CA ALA A 126 2.66 9.53 8.58
C ALA A 126 2.79 8.03 8.91
N LEU A 127 3.81 7.65 9.68
CA LEU A 127 4.03 6.27 10.13
C LEU A 127 2.87 5.78 11.02
N LEU A 128 2.43 6.58 11.99
CA LEU A 128 1.30 6.23 12.87
C LEU A 128 -0.02 6.08 12.11
N LEU A 129 -0.27 6.93 11.10
CA LEU A 129 -1.42 6.75 10.22
C LEU A 129 -1.30 5.42 9.45
N LEU A 130 -0.18 5.14 8.79
CA LEU A 130 0.02 3.91 8.01
C LEU A 130 -0.13 2.64 8.87
N LEU A 131 0.50 2.60 10.06
CA LEU A 131 0.48 1.45 10.97
C LEU A 131 -0.91 1.04 11.45
N VAL A 132 -1.86 1.98 11.52
CA VAL A 132 -3.22 1.69 12.00
C VAL A 132 -4.29 1.98 10.95
N ASN A 133 -3.93 2.18 9.68
CA ASN A 133 -4.90 2.40 8.61
C ASN A 133 -5.21 1.09 7.87
N TYR A 134 -6.05 0.22 8.43
CA TYR A 134 -6.34 -1.11 7.86
C TYR A 134 -6.65 -1.18 6.35
N PRO A 135 -7.29 -0.18 5.67
CA PRO A 135 -7.57 -0.31 4.25
C PRO A 135 -6.31 -0.33 3.37
N ILE A 136 -5.20 0.26 3.84
CA ILE A 136 -3.95 0.26 3.08
C ILE A 136 -3.29 -1.13 3.11
N PRO A 137 -3.02 -1.77 4.28
CA PRO A 137 -2.57 -3.15 4.32
C PRO A 137 -3.53 -4.15 3.67
N HIS A 138 -4.86 -3.96 3.78
CA HIS A 138 -5.83 -4.83 3.12
C HIS A 138 -5.72 -4.72 1.58
N ALA A 139 -5.79 -3.51 1.04
CA ALA A 139 -5.60 -3.29 -0.40
C ALA A 139 -4.20 -3.72 -0.87
N ALA A 140 -3.15 -3.51 -0.07
CA ALA A 140 -1.78 -3.87 -0.39
C ALA A 140 -1.53 -5.38 -0.43
N ALA A 141 -2.29 -6.18 0.32
CA ALA A 141 -2.22 -7.64 0.22
C ALA A 141 -2.82 -8.15 -1.10
N SER A 142 -3.84 -7.47 -1.64
CA SER A 142 -4.56 -7.90 -2.84
C SER A 142 -3.72 -7.90 -4.12
N VAL A 143 -3.92 -8.93 -4.93
CA VAL A 143 -3.30 -9.08 -6.26
C VAL A 143 -4.15 -8.36 -7.32
N LEU A 144 -4.21 -7.03 -7.21
CA LEU A 144 -4.99 -6.16 -8.09
C LEU A 144 -4.12 -5.08 -8.75
N PRO A 145 -4.38 -4.71 -10.02
CA PRO A 145 -3.70 -3.61 -10.69
C PRO A 145 -3.73 -2.27 -9.93
N THR A 146 -4.86 -1.97 -9.28
CA THR A 146 -5.04 -0.78 -8.44
C THR A 146 -4.12 -0.79 -7.21
N SER A 147 -3.96 -1.95 -6.56
CA SER A 147 -3.04 -2.17 -5.44
C SER A 147 -1.59 -2.07 -5.86
N PHE A 148 -1.22 -2.65 -7.00
CA PHE A 148 0.12 -2.52 -7.57
C PHE A 148 0.48 -1.04 -7.87
N VAL A 149 -0.46 -0.30 -8.46
CA VAL A 149 -0.30 1.15 -8.70
C VAL A 149 -0.19 1.93 -7.39
N MET A 150 -0.95 1.57 -6.34
CA MET A 150 -0.81 2.18 -5.00
C MET A 150 0.61 2.02 -4.45
N ILE A 151 1.17 0.81 -4.51
CA ILE A 151 2.53 0.48 -4.04
C ILE A 151 3.57 1.28 -4.85
N CYS A 152 3.42 1.33 -6.18
CA CYS A 152 4.24 2.19 -7.04
C CYS A 152 4.14 3.67 -6.62
N ASN A 153 2.93 4.17 -6.35
CA ASN A 153 2.68 5.57 -6.02
C ASN A 153 3.25 6.00 -4.66
N PHE A 154 3.41 5.10 -3.69
CA PHE A 154 4.19 5.39 -2.48
C PHE A 154 5.64 5.73 -2.81
N VAL A 155 6.27 4.95 -3.70
CA VAL A 155 7.65 5.20 -4.15
C VAL A 155 7.73 6.45 -5.03
N VAL A 156 6.82 6.61 -5.98
CA VAL A 156 6.73 7.81 -6.85
C VAL A 156 6.62 9.07 -6.00
N LEU A 157 5.69 9.12 -5.05
CA LEU A 157 5.50 10.26 -4.16
C LEU A 157 6.73 10.51 -3.29
N GLY A 158 7.37 9.46 -2.77
CA GLY A 158 8.64 9.57 -2.04
C GLY A 158 9.76 10.18 -2.89
N CYS A 159 9.96 9.69 -4.11
CA CYS A 159 10.92 10.24 -5.06
C CYS A 159 10.59 11.69 -5.45
N TRP A 160 9.31 12.02 -5.63
CA TRP A 160 8.83 13.35 -6.01
C TRP A 160 9.08 14.37 -4.89
N LEU A 161 8.74 14.03 -3.64
CA LEU A 161 9.04 14.82 -2.43
C LEU A 161 10.54 15.16 -2.33
N ARG A 162 11.42 14.21 -2.63
CA ARG A 162 12.88 14.39 -2.56
C ARG A 162 13.45 15.36 -3.60
N THR A 163 12.65 15.79 -4.58
CA THR A 163 13.07 16.77 -5.58
C THR A 163 12.91 18.24 -5.14
N GLU A 164 12.31 18.51 -3.97
CA GLU A 164 12.17 19.86 -3.38
C GLU A 164 13.50 20.53 -3.08
N SER A 165 14.38 19.80 -2.38
CA SER A 165 15.63 20.30 -1.81
C SER A 165 16.55 20.92 -2.86
N TRP A 166 16.55 20.33 -4.06
CA TRP A 166 17.29 20.85 -5.21
C TRP A 166 16.72 22.16 -5.73
N THR A 167 15.40 22.29 -5.88
CA THR A 167 14.80 23.54 -6.37
C THR A 167 15.01 24.69 -5.40
N ALA A 168 14.98 24.45 -4.09
CA ALA A 168 15.32 25.46 -3.10
C ALA A 168 16.81 25.87 -3.20
N ALA A 169 17.72 24.90 -3.33
CA ALA A 169 19.15 25.15 -3.46
C ALA A 169 19.52 25.86 -4.78
N ALA A 170 18.91 25.47 -5.90
CA ALA A 170 19.13 26.06 -7.22
C ALA A 170 18.52 27.47 -7.34
N ALA A 171 17.36 27.72 -6.72
CA ALA A 171 16.81 29.07 -6.61
C ALA A 171 17.70 29.95 -5.72
N ALA A 172 18.22 29.42 -4.60
CA ALA A 172 19.14 30.16 -3.73
C ALA A 172 20.49 30.47 -4.42
N SER A 173 21.05 29.55 -5.22
CA SER A 173 22.29 29.79 -5.95
C SER A 173 22.11 30.75 -7.15
N ALA A 174 20.95 30.74 -7.81
CA ALA A 174 20.60 31.72 -8.83
C ALA A 174 20.29 33.11 -8.24
N ALA A 175 19.71 33.17 -7.04
CA ALA A 175 19.35 34.42 -6.37
C ALA A 175 20.53 35.07 -5.61
N ALA A 176 21.62 34.35 -5.35
CA ALA A 176 22.80 34.87 -4.68
C ALA A 176 23.58 35.82 -5.62
N PRO A 177 23.54 37.16 -5.41
CA PRO A 177 24.41 38.05 -6.15
C PRO A 177 25.81 37.83 -5.58
N SER A 178 26.79 37.52 -6.42
CA SER A 178 28.18 37.37 -6.01
C SER A 178 28.66 38.67 -5.32
N ALA A 179 28.66 38.69 -3.98
CA ALA A 179 28.99 39.88 -3.19
C ALA A 179 30.42 40.38 -3.48
N LEU A 180 31.32 39.45 -3.85
CA LEU A 180 32.68 39.71 -4.34
C LEU A 180 32.77 40.35 -5.74
N SER A 181 31.72 40.29 -6.57
CA SER A 181 31.76 40.85 -7.94
C SER A 181 31.62 42.37 -7.96
N ARG A 182 30.62 42.93 -7.25
CA ARG A 182 30.39 44.38 -7.23
C ARG A 182 31.54 45.19 -6.60
N ALA A 183 32.26 44.60 -5.64
CA ALA A 183 33.44 45.26 -5.04
C ALA A 183 34.70 45.21 -5.92
N ARG A 184 34.81 44.26 -6.86
CA ARG A 184 35.98 44.13 -7.78
C ARG A 184 35.75 44.76 -9.15
N LEU A 185 34.51 44.89 -9.61
CA LEU A 185 34.15 45.53 -10.89
C LEU A 185 34.34 47.06 -10.92
N ALA A 186 34.64 47.70 -9.79
CA ALA A 186 34.92 49.13 -9.72
C ALA A 186 36.42 49.50 -9.94
N ARG A 187 37.28 48.55 -10.35
CA ARG A 187 38.74 48.80 -10.42
C ARG A 187 39.50 48.01 -11.50
N TYR A 188 38.87 47.62 -12.60
CA TYR A 188 39.60 47.09 -13.77
C TYR A 188 39.02 47.61 -15.08
N ASP A 189 39.94 47.98 -15.97
CA ASP A 189 39.71 48.80 -17.16
C ASP A 189 39.26 47.98 -18.38
N THR A 190 38.89 48.68 -19.45
CA THR A 190 38.31 48.13 -20.67
C THR A 190 39.24 47.17 -21.41
N HIS A 191 38.99 45.86 -21.30
CA HIS A 191 39.02 44.86 -22.39
C HIS A 191 38.91 43.43 -21.81
N THR A 192 37.70 42.93 -21.56
CA THR A 192 37.50 41.47 -21.45
C THR A 192 36.09 41.01 -21.81
N ARG A 193 36.03 39.78 -22.31
CA ARG A 193 34.86 39.05 -22.82
C ARG A 193 33.71 39.01 -21.81
N ALA A 194 32.47 39.13 -22.30
CA ALA A 194 31.25 39.04 -21.48
C ALA A 194 31.29 37.81 -20.54
N PRO A 195 30.88 37.96 -19.26
CA PRO A 195 30.94 36.87 -18.30
C PRO A 195 30.03 35.72 -18.75
N ARG A 196 30.63 34.57 -19.05
CA ARG A 196 29.87 33.33 -19.26
C ARG A 196 29.12 33.02 -17.97
N VAL A 197 27.79 33.07 -18.04
CA VAL A 197 26.93 32.50 -17.00
C VAL A 197 27.38 31.06 -16.78
N ALA A 198 27.82 30.74 -15.56
CA ALA A 198 28.22 29.39 -15.24
C ALA A 198 27.01 28.46 -15.47
N PRO A 199 27.16 27.33 -16.19
CA PRO A 199 26.05 26.41 -16.39
C PRO A 199 25.52 25.97 -15.02
N ALA A 200 24.19 25.90 -14.90
CA ALA A 200 23.55 25.50 -13.65
C ALA A 200 24.17 24.16 -13.17
N PRO A 201 24.50 24.04 -11.86
CA PRO A 201 25.21 22.87 -11.37
C PRO A 201 24.44 21.60 -11.71
N ALA A 202 25.14 20.54 -12.13
CA ALA A 202 24.49 19.30 -12.51
C ALA A 202 23.71 18.71 -11.31
N PRO A 203 22.46 18.24 -11.50
CA PRO A 203 21.66 17.67 -10.42
C PRO A 203 22.39 16.45 -9.82
N PRO A 204 22.44 16.30 -8.48
CA PRO A 204 23.19 15.25 -7.82
C PRO A 204 22.66 13.85 -8.20
N PRO A 205 23.50 12.80 -8.15
CA PRO A 205 23.15 11.48 -8.67
C PRO A 205 21.93 10.86 -7.99
N HIS A 206 21.70 11.12 -6.70
CA HIS A 206 20.51 10.65 -6.00
C HIS A 206 19.21 11.28 -6.53
N LEU A 207 19.27 12.51 -7.04
CA LEU A 207 18.12 13.20 -7.64
C LEU A 207 17.85 12.67 -9.04
N ALA A 208 18.91 12.39 -9.81
CA ALA A 208 18.80 11.68 -11.09
C ALA A 208 18.07 10.34 -10.92
N TRP A 209 18.48 9.56 -9.92
CA TRP A 209 17.85 8.30 -9.55
C TRP A 209 16.37 8.49 -9.15
N CYS A 210 16.04 9.47 -8.30
CA CYS A 210 14.65 9.72 -7.90
C CYS A 210 13.74 10.08 -9.10
N VAL A 211 14.20 10.96 -10.01
CA VAL A 211 13.44 11.31 -11.21
C VAL A 211 13.21 10.09 -12.10
N ASN A 212 14.27 9.29 -12.33
CA ASN A 212 14.17 8.12 -13.20
C ASN A 212 13.25 7.04 -12.61
N VAL A 213 13.37 6.74 -11.31
CA VAL A 213 12.52 5.75 -10.61
C VAL A 213 11.06 6.19 -10.59
N ALA A 214 10.78 7.47 -10.30
CA ALA A 214 9.40 7.98 -10.32
C ALA A 214 8.76 7.79 -11.71
N LEU A 215 9.44 8.20 -12.78
CA LEU A 215 8.91 8.08 -14.14
C LEU A 215 8.80 6.63 -14.61
N PHE A 216 9.76 5.77 -14.25
CA PHE A 216 9.69 4.33 -14.53
C PHE A 216 8.49 3.67 -13.84
N LEU A 217 8.25 3.96 -12.55
CA LEU A 217 7.12 3.39 -11.81
C LEU A 217 5.77 3.97 -12.24
N CYS A 218 5.71 5.24 -12.66
CA CYS A 218 4.52 5.76 -13.34
C CYS A 218 4.21 5.00 -14.63
N VAL A 219 5.22 4.78 -15.50
CA VAL A 219 5.04 4.03 -16.75
C VAL A 219 4.69 2.55 -16.47
N LEU A 220 5.34 1.91 -15.50
CA LEU A 220 5.05 0.53 -15.09
C LEU A 220 3.62 0.40 -14.56
N GLY A 221 3.20 1.34 -13.69
CA GLY A 221 1.84 1.40 -13.17
C GLY A 221 0.78 1.60 -14.25
N VAL A 222 1.06 2.40 -15.29
CA VAL A 222 0.12 2.64 -16.41
C VAL A 222 0.09 1.49 -17.41
N VAL A 223 1.26 0.97 -17.82
CA VAL A 223 1.36 0.03 -18.94
C VAL A 223 1.18 -1.42 -18.49
N ALA A 224 1.71 -1.82 -17.32
CA ALA A 224 1.57 -3.18 -16.80
C ALA A 224 0.48 -3.30 -15.73
N GLY A 225 0.24 -2.26 -14.93
CA GLY A 225 -0.84 -2.20 -13.95
C GLY A 225 -2.18 -1.85 -14.58
N TRP A 226 -2.55 -0.58 -14.52
CA TRP A 226 -3.86 -0.08 -14.92
C TRP A 226 -3.74 1.26 -15.67
N PRO A 227 -4.21 1.37 -16.93
CA PRO A 227 -3.94 2.52 -17.80
C PRO A 227 -4.49 3.84 -17.25
N PHE A 228 -5.61 3.81 -16.53
CA PHE A 228 -6.23 4.99 -15.94
C PHE A 228 -5.33 5.68 -14.89
N ALA A 229 -4.36 4.97 -14.29
CA ALA A 229 -3.36 5.53 -13.39
C ALA A 229 -2.58 6.72 -13.99
N GLY A 230 -2.62 6.90 -15.32
CA GLY A 230 -2.09 8.07 -16.02
C GLY A 230 -2.62 9.40 -15.48
N LEU A 231 -3.86 9.46 -14.97
CA LEU A 231 -4.42 10.67 -14.36
C LEU A 231 -3.69 11.06 -13.06
N VAL A 232 -3.32 10.09 -12.21
CA VAL A 232 -2.51 10.32 -11.01
C VAL A 232 -1.05 10.57 -11.34
N ALA A 233 -0.53 9.94 -12.40
CA ALA A 233 0.83 10.19 -12.89
C ALA A 233 1.00 11.58 -13.54
N ALA A 234 -0.06 12.17 -14.11
CA ALA A 234 0.03 13.40 -14.90
C ALA A 234 0.60 14.62 -14.14
N PRO A 235 0.17 14.96 -12.90
CA PRO A 235 0.79 16.05 -12.14
C PRO A 235 2.28 15.81 -11.83
N VAL A 236 2.64 14.55 -11.55
CA VAL A 236 4.03 14.15 -11.28
C VAL A 236 4.87 14.30 -12.54
N GLY A 237 4.41 13.73 -13.66
CA GLY A 237 5.09 13.75 -14.95
C GLY A 237 5.26 15.16 -15.49
N LEU A 238 4.22 16.00 -15.40
CA LEU A 238 4.26 17.39 -15.84
C LEU A 238 5.26 18.23 -15.04
N ASP A 239 5.23 18.14 -13.71
CA ASP A 239 6.16 18.89 -12.86
C ASP A 239 7.61 18.40 -13.01
N LEU A 240 7.84 17.08 -13.16
CA LEU A 240 9.17 16.54 -13.46
C LEU A 240 9.65 16.93 -14.87
N LEU A 241 8.76 17.02 -15.86
CA LEU A 241 9.05 17.49 -17.21
C LEU A 241 9.43 18.97 -17.23
N LEU A 242 8.68 19.82 -16.52
CA LEU A 242 8.96 21.25 -16.43
C LEU A 242 10.28 21.55 -15.69
N ARG A 243 10.65 20.74 -14.69
CA ARG A 243 11.87 20.95 -13.89
C ARG A 243 13.11 20.22 -14.40
N PHE A 244 12.96 19.11 -15.13
CA PHE A 244 14.06 18.27 -15.60
C PHE A 244 13.86 17.76 -17.04
N PRO A 245 13.53 18.61 -18.03
CA PRO A 245 12.93 18.21 -19.31
C PRO A 245 13.68 17.10 -20.05
N ALA A 246 14.98 17.29 -20.30
CA ALA A 246 15.78 16.31 -21.03
C ALA A 246 15.83 14.93 -20.33
N ARG A 247 15.93 14.91 -18.99
CA ARG A 247 15.93 13.66 -18.21
C ARG A 247 14.54 13.03 -18.16
N ALA A 248 13.50 13.84 -18.02
CA ALA A 248 12.13 13.37 -17.98
C ALA A 248 11.74 12.68 -19.30
N VAL A 249 11.99 13.34 -20.44
CA VAL A 249 11.75 12.76 -21.78
C VAL A 249 12.56 11.48 -21.97
N ALA A 250 13.87 11.49 -21.69
CA ALA A 250 14.72 10.31 -21.86
C ALA A 250 14.29 9.13 -20.96
N SER A 251 13.98 9.39 -19.68
CA SER A 251 13.56 8.36 -18.74
C SER A 251 12.19 7.79 -19.09
N THR A 252 11.22 8.63 -19.47
CA THR A 252 9.89 8.17 -19.88
C THR A 252 9.97 7.36 -21.18
N ALA A 253 10.74 7.81 -22.18
CA ALA A 253 10.94 7.07 -23.43
C ALA A 253 11.62 5.71 -23.20
N ALA A 254 12.69 5.65 -22.39
CA ALA A 254 13.34 4.40 -22.02
C ALA A 254 12.40 3.46 -21.24
N SER A 255 11.61 4.00 -20.32
CA SER A 255 10.64 3.22 -19.53
C SER A 255 9.52 2.65 -20.42
N LEU A 256 9.01 3.44 -21.37
CA LEU A 256 8.01 3.00 -22.34
C LEU A 256 8.57 1.92 -23.26
N ALA A 257 9.82 2.06 -23.72
CA ALA A 257 10.49 1.03 -24.53
C ALA A 257 10.63 -0.29 -23.75
N VAL A 258 11.10 -0.26 -22.50
CA VAL A 258 11.29 -1.46 -21.67
C VAL A 258 9.95 -2.12 -21.30
N VAL A 259 9.05 -1.36 -20.64
CA VAL A 259 7.79 -1.91 -20.13
C VAL A 259 6.82 -2.24 -21.27
N GLY A 260 6.73 -1.37 -22.29
CA GLY A 260 5.87 -1.60 -23.45
C GLY A 260 6.29 -2.83 -24.26
N THR A 261 7.60 -3.04 -24.47
CA THR A 261 8.09 -4.25 -25.13
C THR A 261 7.84 -5.50 -24.29
N ALA A 262 8.06 -5.45 -22.97
CA ALA A 262 7.78 -6.57 -22.08
C ALA A 262 6.29 -6.93 -22.08
N ALA A 263 5.39 -5.94 -21.98
CA ALA A 263 3.94 -6.15 -22.01
C ALA A 263 3.50 -6.75 -23.35
N LEU A 264 3.96 -6.16 -24.46
CA LEU A 264 3.64 -6.62 -25.81
C LEU A 264 4.12 -8.05 -26.09
N LEU A 265 5.31 -8.43 -25.66
CA LEU A 265 5.83 -9.80 -25.83
C LEU A 265 5.06 -10.83 -25.00
N MET A 266 4.74 -10.50 -23.75
CA MET A 266 3.98 -11.39 -22.86
C MET A 266 2.54 -11.56 -23.35
N ASP A 267 1.86 -10.46 -23.65
CA ASP A 267 0.50 -10.50 -24.21
C ASP A 267 0.48 -11.23 -25.57
N ALA A 268 1.47 -11.01 -26.46
CA ALA A 268 1.58 -11.76 -27.71
C ALA A 268 1.75 -13.27 -27.51
N ARG A 269 2.54 -13.68 -26.52
CA ARG A 269 2.81 -15.08 -26.19
C ARG A 269 1.58 -15.80 -25.65
N TYR A 270 0.74 -15.14 -24.84
CA TYR A 270 -0.42 -15.77 -24.21
C TYR A 270 -1.73 -15.60 -25.00
N TYR A 271 -1.92 -14.50 -25.71
CA TYR A 271 -3.10 -14.31 -26.58
C TYR A 271 -2.92 -14.89 -27.99
N CYS A 272 -1.71 -15.37 -28.34
CA CYS A 272 -1.35 -15.82 -29.69
C CYS A 272 -1.66 -14.77 -30.79
N ARG A 273 -1.64 -13.48 -30.44
CA ARG A 273 -1.74 -12.31 -31.33
C ARG A 273 -1.00 -11.12 -30.72
N TRP A 274 -0.33 -10.31 -31.54
CA TRP A 274 0.22 -9.03 -31.07
C TRP A 274 -0.91 -8.13 -30.58
N THR A 275 -0.84 -7.73 -29.31
CA THR A 275 -1.85 -6.92 -28.63
C THR A 275 -1.23 -6.27 -27.39
N LEU A 276 -1.79 -5.15 -26.94
CA LEU A 276 -1.40 -4.50 -25.68
C LEU A 276 -2.66 -4.34 -24.83
N SER A 277 -2.79 -5.16 -23.78
CA SER A 277 -4.04 -5.26 -23.01
C SER A 277 -4.49 -3.91 -22.43
N SER A 278 -3.54 -3.10 -21.97
CA SER A 278 -3.80 -1.77 -21.41
C SER A 278 -4.36 -0.77 -22.42
N LEU A 279 -4.09 -0.94 -23.73
CA LEU A 279 -4.78 -0.17 -24.76
C LEU A 279 -6.20 -0.70 -24.99
N ASN A 280 -6.38 -2.03 -25.05
CA ASN A 280 -7.69 -2.64 -25.23
C ASN A 280 -8.66 -2.27 -24.10
N VAL A 281 -8.19 -2.21 -22.83
CA VAL A 281 -8.98 -1.76 -21.67
C VAL A 281 -9.46 -0.33 -21.83
N VAL A 282 -8.60 0.59 -22.29
CA VAL A 282 -9.00 1.99 -22.55
C VAL A 282 -10.03 2.03 -23.68
N VAL A 283 -9.79 1.31 -24.78
CA VAL A 283 -10.73 1.26 -25.90
C VAL A 283 -12.09 0.69 -25.48
N TYR A 284 -12.10 -0.38 -24.70
CA TYR A 284 -13.32 -1.02 -24.23
C TYR A 284 -14.10 -0.13 -23.24
N ASN A 285 -13.43 0.43 -22.22
CA ASN A 285 -14.10 1.20 -21.17
C ASN A 285 -14.48 2.63 -21.59
N VAL A 286 -13.76 3.25 -22.53
CA VAL A 286 -13.98 4.66 -22.95
C VAL A 286 -14.73 4.75 -24.28
N PHE A 287 -14.52 3.80 -25.19
CA PHE A 287 -15.08 3.83 -26.55
C PHE A 287 -15.98 2.62 -26.89
N GLY A 288 -16.29 1.74 -25.93
CA GLY A 288 -17.10 0.53 -26.16
C GLY A 288 -18.58 0.76 -26.44
N GLY A 289 -19.12 1.93 -26.06
CA GLY A 289 -20.54 2.29 -26.16
C GLY A 289 -21.35 1.99 -24.89
N PRO A 290 -22.66 2.30 -24.87
CA PRO A 290 -23.52 2.12 -23.69
C PRO A 290 -23.66 0.66 -23.27
N GLY A 291 -23.79 0.39 -21.96
CA GLY A 291 -23.95 -0.97 -21.43
C GLY A 291 -22.68 -1.84 -21.51
N ARG A 292 -21.51 -1.21 -21.65
CA ARG A 292 -20.17 -1.82 -21.62
C ARG A 292 -19.26 -1.06 -20.64
N GLY A 293 -18.08 -1.61 -20.40
CA GLY A 293 -17.10 -1.01 -19.50
C GLY A 293 -17.66 -0.88 -18.07
N PRO A 294 -17.61 0.31 -17.45
CA PRO A 294 -17.97 0.48 -16.04
C PRO A 294 -19.48 0.32 -15.75
N GLU A 295 -20.35 0.39 -16.76
CA GLU A 295 -21.80 0.18 -16.63
C GLU A 295 -22.21 -1.31 -16.64
N LEU A 296 -21.31 -2.21 -17.05
CA LEU A 296 -21.61 -3.62 -17.34
C LEU A 296 -22.20 -4.42 -16.17
N PHE A 297 -21.93 -3.98 -14.94
CA PHE A 297 -22.32 -4.66 -13.71
C PHE A 297 -23.14 -3.76 -12.77
N ASP A 298 -23.91 -2.81 -13.31
CA ASP A 298 -24.54 -1.71 -12.59
C ASP A 298 -23.54 -0.71 -11.96
N VAL A 299 -24.07 0.44 -11.55
CA VAL A 299 -23.31 1.57 -11.01
C VAL A 299 -23.91 2.07 -9.70
N GLU A 300 -23.06 2.58 -8.82
CA GLU A 300 -23.44 3.22 -7.57
C GLU A 300 -23.60 4.74 -7.76
N PRO A 301 -24.39 5.44 -6.93
CA PRO A 301 -24.62 6.87 -7.07
C PRO A 301 -23.37 7.69 -6.77
N TRP A 302 -23.32 8.94 -7.25
CA TRP A 302 -22.14 9.83 -7.18
C TRP A 302 -21.51 9.96 -5.78
N TYR A 303 -22.28 9.83 -4.70
CA TYR A 303 -21.78 9.90 -3.32
C TYR A 303 -21.10 8.62 -2.80
N PHE A 304 -20.97 7.58 -3.64
CA PHE A 304 -20.44 6.27 -3.28
C PHE A 304 -19.05 6.33 -2.66
N PHE A 305 -18.06 7.00 -3.27
CA PHE A 305 -16.72 7.08 -2.64
C PHE A 305 -16.69 7.97 -1.42
N TYR A 306 -17.52 9.01 -1.34
CA TYR A 306 -17.62 9.79 -0.11
C TYR A 306 -18.06 8.88 1.04
N LYS A 307 -19.10 8.06 0.81
CA LYS A 307 -19.55 7.03 1.74
C LYS A 307 -18.42 6.02 2.01
N ASN A 308 -17.78 5.46 0.99
CA ASN A 308 -16.73 4.43 1.11
C ASN A 308 -15.50 4.92 1.88
N LEU A 309 -14.95 6.10 1.55
CA LEU A 309 -13.77 6.64 2.21
C LEU A 309 -14.09 7.12 3.63
N ALA A 310 -15.27 7.71 3.87
CA ALA A 310 -15.72 7.98 5.24
C ALA A 310 -15.97 6.70 6.06
N LEU A 311 -16.31 5.59 5.39
CA LEU A 311 -16.51 4.28 6.00
C LEU A 311 -15.17 3.64 6.40
N ASN A 312 -14.25 3.53 5.44
CA ASN A 312 -13.01 2.75 5.51
C ASN A 312 -11.84 3.56 6.09
N PHE A 313 -11.68 4.83 5.70
CA PHE A 313 -10.60 5.74 6.16
C PHE A 313 -11.06 6.76 7.22
N HIS A 314 -12.38 6.89 7.44
CA HIS A 314 -12.99 7.64 8.55
C HIS A 314 -12.33 8.98 8.86
N LEU A 315 -11.64 9.12 10.00
CA LEU A 315 -11.06 10.39 10.43
C LEU A 315 -9.92 10.86 9.51
N LEU A 316 -9.15 9.94 8.90
CA LEU A 316 -8.08 10.26 7.95
C LEU A 316 -8.65 10.88 6.68
N PHE A 317 -9.76 10.37 6.15
CA PHE A 317 -10.43 10.97 4.98
C PHE A 317 -10.87 12.40 5.26
N LEU A 318 -11.48 12.67 6.42
CA LEU A 318 -11.87 14.02 6.83
C LEU A 318 -10.64 14.95 6.96
N ALA A 319 -9.55 14.48 7.57
CA ALA A 319 -8.31 15.24 7.66
C ALA A 319 -7.68 15.53 6.29
N ALA A 320 -7.77 14.58 5.34
CA ALA A 320 -7.30 14.78 3.97
C ALA A 320 -8.14 15.81 3.21
N MET A 321 -9.47 15.76 3.30
CA MET A 321 -10.38 16.73 2.69
C MET A 321 -10.13 18.17 3.18
N LEU A 322 -9.81 18.34 4.46
CA LEU A 322 -9.49 19.65 5.05
C LEU A 322 -8.08 20.15 4.74
N ALA A 323 -7.18 19.30 4.24
CA ALA A 323 -5.76 19.62 4.07
C ALA A 323 -5.47 20.87 3.22
N PRO A 324 -6.13 21.13 2.07
CA PRO A 324 -5.85 22.31 1.26
C PRO A 324 -6.15 23.61 2.01
N VAL A 325 -7.28 23.66 2.73
CA VAL A 325 -7.68 24.81 3.55
C VAL A 325 -6.69 25.01 4.69
N VAL A 326 -6.29 23.92 5.37
CA VAL A 326 -5.30 23.99 6.46
C VAL A 326 -3.95 24.49 5.96
N VAL A 327 -3.45 24.01 4.82
CA VAL A 327 -2.16 24.46 4.23
C VAL A 327 -2.21 25.94 3.81
N LEU A 328 -3.33 26.42 3.28
CA LEU A 328 -3.52 27.83 2.90
C LEU A 328 -3.62 28.76 4.13
N CYS A 329 -4.31 28.33 5.19
CA CYS A 329 -4.52 29.11 6.40
C CYS A 329 -3.35 29.04 7.41
N ALA A 330 -2.55 27.98 7.41
CA ALA A 330 -1.43 27.79 8.35
C ALA A 330 -0.42 28.96 8.27
N PRO A 331 0.07 29.52 9.39
CA PRO A 331 0.96 30.69 9.39
C PRO A 331 2.18 30.54 8.45
N ARG A 332 2.56 31.62 7.76
CA ARG A 332 3.76 31.62 6.90
C ARG A 332 5.00 31.32 7.75
N ARG A 333 5.69 30.21 7.46
CA ARG A 333 7.03 29.94 7.98
C ARG A 333 8.00 30.91 7.32
N GLN A 334 8.56 31.85 8.09
CA GLN A 334 9.81 32.47 7.67
C GLN A 334 10.92 31.42 7.85
N PRO A 335 11.78 31.18 6.84
CA PRO A 335 12.92 30.30 7.02
C PRO A 335 13.86 30.93 8.05
N ALA A 336 14.18 30.19 9.12
CA ALA A 336 15.19 30.64 10.06
C ALA A 336 16.53 30.72 9.32
N VAL A 337 17.05 31.94 9.17
CA VAL A 337 18.39 32.16 8.62
C VAL A 337 19.40 31.70 9.66
N THR A 338 19.72 30.41 9.66
CA THR A 338 20.91 29.91 10.34
C THR A 338 22.11 30.57 9.67
N ARG A 339 22.69 31.58 10.34
CA ARG A 339 24.00 32.11 9.97
C ARG A 339 24.95 30.93 9.84
N ALA A 340 25.51 30.74 8.64
CA ALA A 340 26.59 29.80 8.46
C ALA A 340 27.73 30.20 9.41
N TRP A 341 28.26 29.24 10.16
CA TRP A 341 29.50 29.45 10.88
C TRP A 341 30.60 29.71 9.87
N VAL A 342 31.04 30.97 9.78
CA VAL A 342 32.29 31.32 9.11
C VAL A 342 33.39 30.72 9.95
N ALA A 343 34.08 29.71 9.41
CA ALA A 343 35.36 29.30 9.95
C ALA A 343 36.36 30.41 9.59
N GLU A 344 36.84 31.13 10.60
CA GLU A 344 38.03 31.97 10.44
C GLU A 344 39.25 31.05 10.47
N ASP A 345 39.77 30.72 9.29
CA ASP A 345 41.09 30.13 9.14
C ASP A 345 42.15 31.19 9.45
N GLY A 346 42.96 30.98 10.51
CA GLY A 346 44.16 31.80 10.71
C GLY A 346 44.80 31.78 12.11
N ALA A 347 45.70 30.83 12.37
CA ALA A 347 47.00 31.10 13.02
C ALA A 347 47.92 29.87 13.00
N ALA A 348 49.21 30.11 12.79
CA ALA A 348 50.27 29.13 12.57
C ALA A 348 50.60 28.19 13.75
N VAL A 349 51.22 27.06 13.40
CA VAL A 349 51.88 26.11 14.31
C VAL A 349 53.07 26.75 15.02
N GLY A 350 53.19 26.51 16.33
CA GLY A 350 54.38 26.78 17.14
C GLY A 350 54.61 25.65 18.16
N LEU A 351 55.85 25.17 18.26
CA LEU A 351 56.26 24.03 19.10
C LEU A 351 56.38 24.42 20.58
N GLY A 352 56.13 23.47 21.49
CA GLY A 352 56.36 23.65 22.94
C GLY A 352 56.11 22.37 23.74
N GLU A 353 57.06 22.00 24.59
CA GLU A 353 57.13 20.73 25.32
C GLU A 353 56.40 20.77 26.68
N GLY A 354 56.18 19.60 27.28
CA GLY A 354 56.15 19.47 28.75
C GLY A 354 54.83 19.00 29.38
N PRO A 355 54.86 18.38 30.59
CA PRO A 355 53.83 17.42 31.01
C PRO A 355 53.10 17.79 32.32
N VAL A 356 52.32 16.83 32.82
CA VAL A 356 51.87 16.60 34.22
C VAL A 356 50.35 16.82 34.52
N SER A 357 49.74 15.73 34.98
CA SER A 357 48.39 15.54 35.55
C SER A 357 48.30 15.98 37.03
N PRO A 358 47.26 15.65 37.83
CA PRO A 358 45.80 15.68 37.64
C PRO A 358 45.07 16.46 38.77
N THR A 359 43.72 16.54 38.76
CA THR A 359 42.93 16.40 40.02
C THR A 359 41.48 15.98 39.78
N HIS A 360 41.05 14.95 40.51
CA HIS A 360 39.66 14.49 40.75
C HIS A 360 39.18 15.08 42.11
N PRO A 361 37.94 14.88 42.65
CA PRO A 361 37.03 13.70 42.58
C PRO A 361 35.53 14.06 42.34
N LEU A 362 34.54 13.16 42.23
CA LEU A 362 33.93 12.18 43.17
C LEU A 362 32.85 11.38 42.38
N ALA A 363 32.26 10.24 42.77
CA ALA A 363 32.63 9.12 43.66
C ALA A 363 31.57 7.98 43.52
N ARG A 364 31.91 6.77 44.02
CA ARG A 364 31.08 5.53 44.20
C ARG A 364 30.81 4.72 42.92
N SER A 365 31.35 3.50 42.69
CA SER A 365 31.49 2.24 43.50
C SER A 365 30.15 1.51 43.69
N ARG A 366 29.94 0.25 43.28
CA ARG A 366 30.52 -1.06 43.73
C ARG A 366 30.06 -2.17 42.74
N LEU A 367 30.53 -3.43 42.63
CA LEU A 367 31.51 -4.36 43.29
C LEU A 367 32.34 -5.06 42.16
N ARG A 368 33.62 -5.46 42.28
CA ARG A 368 34.36 -6.50 43.05
C ARG A 368 34.56 -7.86 42.30
N ALA A 369 35.69 -7.96 41.56
CA ALA A 369 36.80 -8.97 41.60
C ALA A 369 36.52 -10.49 41.79
N PRO A 370 37.44 -11.45 41.44
CA PRO A 370 38.89 -11.25 41.20
C PRO A 370 39.57 -11.98 40.01
N SER A 371 40.73 -11.40 39.69
CA SER A 371 42.00 -11.88 39.08
C SER A 371 42.34 -13.37 38.96
N MET A 372 43.22 -13.66 37.97
CA MET A 372 44.42 -14.50 38.14
C MET A 372 45.58 -13.95 37.27
N HIS A 373 46.82 -14.08 37.76
CA HIS A 373 48.05 -13.59 37.13
C HIS A 373 48.73 -14.67 36.24
N GLY A 374 49.53 -14.24 35.26
CA GLY A 374 50.47 -15.09 34.51
C GLY A 374 51.34 -14.24 33.57
N PRO A 375 52.69 -14.23 33.68
CA PRO A 375 53.51 -13.18 33.07
C PRO A 375 54.16 -13.53 31.71
N ALA A 376 54.51 -12.44 31.01
CA ALA A 376 55.44 -12.26 29.91
C ALA A 376 56.33 -13.43 29.43
N SER A 377 56.32 -13.65 28.11
CA SER A 377 57.55 -13.75 27.32
C SER A 377 57.36 -13.20 25.90
N ALA A 378 58.38 -12.50 25.41
CA ALA A 378 58.59 -12.05 24.04
C ALA A 378 60.06 -12.40 23.69
N PRO A 379 60.60 -12.13 22.48
CA PRO A 379 59.99 -11.69 21.23
C PRO A 379 60.35 -12.63 20.05
N HIS A 380 59.94 -12.31 18.82
CA HIS A 380 60.80 -12.16 17.62
C HIS A 380 59.96 -12.08 16.32
N SER A 381 60.44 -11.25 15.39
CA SER A 381 59.80 -10.88 14.11
C SER A 381 60.35 -11.76 12.95
N PRO A 382 60.16 -11.39 11.67
CA PRO A 382 58.92 -11.15 10.90
C PRO A 382 58.85 -12.08 9.66
N LEU A 383 57.78 -11.99 8.83
CA LEU A 383 57.84 -11.80 7.36
C LEU A 383 56.60 -12.32 6.58
N VAL A 384 56.24 -11.54 5.56
CA VAL A 384 55.53 -11.92 4.30
C VAL A 384 54.10 -12.48 4.42
N ALA A 385 53.14 -11.63 4.10
CA ALA A 385 51.86 -12.00 3.50
C ALA A 385 51.70 -11.24 2.16
N PRO A 386 51.16 -11.86 1.09
CA PRO A 386 51.13 -11.26 -0.25
C PRO A 386 50.01 -10.22 -0.42
N ARG A 387 50.25 -9.27 -1.32
CA ARG A 387 49.25 -8.31 -1.80
C ARG A 387 48.16 -9.01 -2.62
N HIS A 388 46.90 -8.64 -2.45
CA HIS A 388 45.99 -8.34 -3.58
C HIS A 388 44.76 -7.51 -3.16
N GLY A 389 44.55 -6.39 -3.86
CA GLY A 389 43.30 -5.65 -4.11
C GLY A 389 42.17 -5.56 -3.07
N CYS A 390 41.93 -4.35 -2.55
CA CYS A 390 40.57 -3.82 -2.39
C CYS A 390 40.53 -2.29 -2.51
N ALA A 391 39.39 -1.77 -2.97
CA ALA A 391 39.25 -0.40 -3.46
C ALA A 391 39.01 0.65 -2.36
N HIS A 392 39.67 1.81 -2.49
CA HIS A 392 39.33 3.01 -1.72
C HIS A 392 38.17 3.78 -2.36
N THR A 393 36.95 3.51 -1.91
CA THR A 393 35.79 4.42 -2.08
C THR A 393 35.24 4.82 -0.71
N SER A 394 35.96 5.69 -0.01
CA SER A 394 35.63 6.08 1.37
C SER A 394 35.72 7.60 1.62
N ALA A 395 34.81 8.39 1.01
CA ALA A 395 34.68 9.83 1.31
C ALA A 395 33.29 10.48 1.05
N ALA A 396 32.26 9.74 0.63
CA ALA A 396 31.01 10.34 0.11
C ALA A 396 29.80 10.41 1.08
N ALA A 397 29.93 9.91 2.32
CA ALA A 397 28.77 9.64 3.21
C ALA A 397 28.73 10.48 4.51
N ALA A 398 29.27 11.71 4.50
CA ALA A 398 29.34 12.55 5.71
C ALA A 398 28.98 14.03 5.55
N ALA A 399 28.89 14.57 4.32
CA ALA A 399 28.68 16.00 4.08
C ALA A 399 27.40 16.27 3.25
N ALA A 400 26.23 16.16 3.88
CA ALA A 400 24.94 16.52 3.27
C ALA A 400 23.88 16.92 4.32
N ALA A 401 24.27 17.65 5.37
CA ALA A 401 23.33 18.35 6.24
C ALA A 401 22.93 19.69 5.58
N ALA A 402 22.19 19.61 4.47
CA ALA A 402 21.61 20.80 3.85
C ALA A 402 20.57 21.43 4.81
N PRO A 403 20.45 22.77 4.86
CA PRO A 403 19.43 23.41 5.67
C PRO A 403 18.03 22.97 5.20
N VAL A 404 17.14 22.68 6.16
CA VAL A 404 15.75 22.28 5.88
C VAL A 404 14.95 23.49 5.40
N GLY A 405 15.12 23.83 4.12
CA GLY A 405 14.27 24.78 3.42
C GLY A 405 12.85 24.23 3.35
N GLY A 406 11.91 24.86 4.05
CA GLY A 406 10.53 24.41 4.09
C GLY A 406 9.89 24.43 2.69
N CYS A 407 9.15 23.36 2.36
CA CYS A 407 8.36 23.28 1.14
C CYS A 407 7.40 24.48 1.04
N SER A 408 7.26 25.05 -0.17
CA SER A 408 6.30 26.14 -0.39
C SER A 408 4.87 25.60 -0.38
N ARG A 409 3.89 26.39 0.09
CA ARG A 409 2.47 25.98 0.13
C ARG A 409 1.96 25.48 -1.23
N GLY A 410 2.33 26.15 -2.32
CA GLY A 410 1.93 25.73 -3.67
C GLY A 410 2.44 24.34 -4.05
N ARG A 411 3.63 23.97 -3.57
CA ARG A 411 4.21 22.64 -3.79
C ARG A 411 3.66 21.58 -2.83
N GLU A 412 3.34 21.94 -1.59
CA GLU A 412 2.55 21.05 -0.72
C GLU A 412 1.19 20.71 -1.33
N LEU A 413 0.48 21.70 -1.90
CA LEU A 413 -0.78 21.50 -2.61
C LEU A 413 -0.60 20.66 -3.88
N LEU A 414 0.46 20.91 -4.67
CA LEU A 414 0.79 20.12 -5.86
C LEU A 414 0.99 18.63 -5.50
N PHE A 415 1.70 18.32 -4.42
CA PHE A 415 1.89 16.94 -3.97
C PHE A 415 0.61 16.25 -3.50
N MET A 416 -0.38 17.00 -3.01
CA MET A 416 -1.68 16.44 -2.64
C MET A 416 -2.64 16.36 -3.83
N SER A 417 -2.41 17.15 -4.88
CA SER A 417 -3.32 17.29 -6.03
C SER A 417 -3.72 15.98 -6.71
N PRO A 418 -2.89 14.92 -6.83
CA PRO A 418 -3.32 13.68 -7.46
C PRO A 418 -4.47 12.99 -6.74
N PHE A 419 -4.57 13.13 -5.40
CA PHE A 419 -5.73 12.62 -4.66
C PHE A 419 -7.02 13.36 -5.03
N PHE A 420 -6.99 14.68 -5.07
CA PHE A 420 -8.19 15.49 -5.37
C PHE A 420 -8.63 15.35 -6.83
N LEU A 421 -7.68 15.32 -7.78
CA LEU A 421 -7.95 15.07 -9.19
C LEU A 421 -8.59 13.70 -9.40
N TRP A 422 -8.02 12.66 -8.78
CA TRP A 422 -8.50 11.30 -8.86
C TRP A 422 -9.87 11.11 -8.21
N PHE A 423 -10.05 11.61 -6.99
CA PHE A 423 -11.31 11.56 -6.26
C PHE A 423 -12.42 12.29 -7.03
N THR A 424 -12.15 13.49 -7.55
CA THR A 424 -13.14 14.27 -8.33
C THR A 424 -13.50 13.56 -9.64
N PHE A 425 -12.51 13.04 -10.36
CA PHE A 425 -12.75 12.27 -11.60
C PHE A 425 -13.64 11.06 -11.32
N TRP A 426 -13.28 10.21 -10.37
CA TRP A 426 -14.04 8.99 -10.11
C TRP A 426 -15.41 9.27 -9.46
N MET A 427 -15.58 10.35 -8.70
CA MET A 427 -16.91 10.83 -8.25
C MET A 427 -17.80 11.32 -9.41
N SER A 428 -17.22 11.67 -10.57
CA SER A 428 -17.94 12.12 -11.77
C SER A 428 -18.23 11.01 -12.79
N VAL A 429 -17.65 9.82 -12.61
CA VAL A 429 -17.84 8.64 -13.47
C VAL A 429 -18.73 7.64 -12.75
N ALA A 430 -19.70 7.07 -13.45
CA ALA A 430 -20.54 6.01 -12.90
C ALA A 430 -19.77 4.67 -12.88
N HIS A 431 -19.70 4.02 -11.71
CA HIS A 431 -19.12 2.68 -11.46
C HIS A 431 -19.55 2.25 -10.04
N LYS A 432 -19.02 1.11 -9.56
CA LYS A 432 -19.24 0.62 -8.18
C LYS A 432 -17.97 0.10 -7.47
N GLU A 433 -16.79 0.28 -8.07
CA GLU A 433 -15.55 -0.39 -7.63
C GLU A 433 -14.79 0.43 -6.57
N GLU A 434 -14.93 0.09 -5.29
CA GLU A 434 -14.21 0.77 -4.20
C GLU A 434 -12.68 0.75 -4.37
N ARG A 435 -12.15 -0.33 -4.96
CA ARG A 435 -10.73 -0.53 -5.28
C ARG A 435 -10.14 0.55 -6.19
N PHE A 436 -10.96 1.29 -6.94
CA PHE A 436 -10.49 2.39 -7.79
C PHE A 436 -9.84 3.52 -7.00
N MET A 437 -10.10 3.67 -5.70
CA MET A 437 -9.42 4.69 -4.89
C MET A 437 -7.97 4.34 -4.50
N ALA A 438 -7.56 3.06 -4.59
CA ALA A 438 -6.24 2.62 -4.10
C ALA A 438 -5.03 3.38 -4.67
N PRO A 439 -4.95 3.65 -6.00
CA PRO A 439 -3.88 4.47 -6.58
C PRO A 439 -3.65 5.82 -5.91
N ALA A 440 -4.68 6.41 -5.29
CA ALA A 440 -4.61 7.74 -4.67
C ALA A 440 -4.31 7.73 -3.16
N HIS A 441 -4.31 6.56 -2.50
CA HIS A 441 -4.08 6.44 -1.05
C HIS A 441 -2.77 7.13 -0.56
N PRO A 442 -1.61 7.06 -1.25
CA PRO A 442 -0.37 7.70 -0.77
C PRO A 442 -0.50 9.23 -0.65
N PHE A 443 -1.18 9.85 -1.61
CA PHE A 443 -1.40 11.29 -1.65
C PHE A 443 -2.45 11.73 -0.62
N MET A 444 -3.47 10.90 -0.36
CA MET A 444 -4.43 11.09 0.74
C MET A 444 -3.76 11.01 2.12
N VAL A 445 -2.87 10.03 2.34
CA VAL A 445 -2.07 9.92 3.58
C VAL A 445 -1.18 11.14 3.77
N LEU A 446 -0.53 11.64 2.71
CA LEU A 446 0.25 12.87 2.77
C LEU A 446 -0.64 14.08 3.14
N ALA A 447 -1.81 14.22 2.51
CA ALA A 447 -2.76 15.29 2.80
C ALA A 447 -3.18 15.28 4.28
N ALA A 448 -3.66 14.13 4.78
CA ALA A 448 -4.04 13.98 6.18
C ALA A 448 -2.86 14.24 7.13
N THR A 449 -1.67 13.68 6.85
CA THR A 449 -0.45 13.91 7.65
C THR A 449 -0.16 15.40 7.80
N ARG A 450 -0.16 16.16 6.70
CA ARG A 450 0.12 17.59 6.71
C ARG A 450 -0.95 18.38 7.44
N ALA A 451 -2.23 18.06 7.25
CA ALA A 451 -3.33 18.68 7.98
C ALA A 451 -3.16 18.49 9.50
N LEU A 452 -2.98 17.25 9.95
CA LEU A 452 -2.82 16.91 11.37
C LEU A 452 -1.57 17.55 11.99
N CYS A 453 -0.45 17.60 11.28
CA CYS A 453 0.76 18.24 11.77
C CYS A 453 0.61 19.77 11.91
N LEU A 454 -0.04 20.43 10.94
CA LEU A 454 -0.24 21.88 10.98
C LEU A 454 -1.28 22.30 12.04
N VAL A 455 -2.29 21.48 12.32
CA VAL A 455 -3.31 21.74 13.34
C VAL A 455 -2.84 21.34 14.74
N PHE A 456 -2.42 20.08 14.93
CA PHE A 456 -2.23 19.49 16.27
C PHE A 456 -0.77 19.45 16.75
N PHE A 457 0.19 19.33 15.82
CA PHE A 457 1.61 19.13 16.16
C PHE A 457 2.52 20.23 15.58
N PRO A 458 2.23 21.53 15.82
CA PRO A 458 3.04 22.60 15.28
C PRO A 458 4.50 22.49 15.77
N ASP A 459 5.42 22.87 14.88
CA ASP A 459 6.79 23.07 15.26
C ASP A 459 6.90 24.22 16.27
N ALA A 460 7.71 24.05 17.30
CA ALA A 460 7.94 25.10 18.28
C ALA A 460 8.62 26.28 17.55
N PRO A 461 8.32 27.54 17.91
CA PRO A 461 9.22 28.63 17.54
C PRO A 461 10.61 28.25 18.07
N ALA A 462 11.64 28.38 17.24
CA ALA A 462 13.00 28.21 17.70
C ALA A 462 13.26 29.26 18.78
N ASP A 463 13.87 28.85 19.90
CA ASP A 463 14.19 29.77 20.99
C ASP A 463 15.08 30.90 20.47
N THR A 464 14.49 32.07 20.25
CA THR A 464 15.26 33.30 20.13
C THR A 464 15.92 33.52 21.49
N PRO A 465 17.26 33.48 21.60
CA PRO A 465 17.89 33.88 22.84
C PRO A 465 17.45 35.31 23.17
N PRO A 466 17.25 35.65 24.46
CA PRO A 466 16.91 37.01 24.82
C PRO A 466 17.97 37.98 24.25
N PRO A 467 17.57 39.21 23.86
CA PRO A 467 18.53 40.20 23.39
C PRO A 467 19.62 40.37 24.46
N PRO A 468 20.90 40.50 24.07
CA PRO A 468 21.97 40.70 25.03
C PRO A 468 21.66 41.95 25.87
N PRO A 469 21.91 41.94 27.19
CA PRO A 469 21.68 43.11 28.02
C PRO A 469 22.47 44.29 27.44
N SER A 470 21.79 45.43 27.30
CA SER A 470 22.43 46.68 26.89
C SER A 470 23.61 46.98 27.82
N PRO A 471 24.77 47.41 27.30
CA PRO A 471 25.94 47.68 28.14
C PRO A 471 25.58 48.72 29.19
N SER A 472 25.73 48.34 30.46
CA SER A 472 25.59 49.25 31.60
C SER A 472 26.61 50.39 31.47
N PRO A 473 26.24 51.65 31.75
CA PRO A 473 27.20 52.74 31.74
C PRO A 473 28.32 52.49 32.78
N PRO A 474 29.56 52.93 32.50
CA PRO A 474 30.68 52.72 33.43
C PRO A 474 30.44 53.47 34.76
N PRO A 475 30.96 52.93 35.89
CA PRO A 475 30.74 53.53 37.20
C PRO A 475 31.39 54.91 37.30
N ALA A 476 30.63 55.90 37.78
CA ALA A 476 31.14 57.24 38.02
C ALA A 476 32.16 57.22 39.17
N ALA A 477 33.32 57.85 38.95
CA ALA A 477 34.32 58.03 39.99
C ALA A 477 33.83 58.99 41.08
N THR A 478 34.13 58.66 42.34
CA THR A 478 33.76 59.44 43.52
C THR A 478 34.50 60.78 43.60
N ALA A 479 33.74 61.87 43.74
CA ALA A 479 34.23 63.12 44.31
C ALA A 479 33.26 63.57 45.41
N ALA A 480 33.79 63.96 46.56
CA ALA A 480 33.02 64.32 47.76
C ALA A 480 33.01 65.85 48.01
N ALA A 481 32.19 66.27 48.99
CA ALA A 481 32.06 67.64 49.56
C ALA A 481 31.16 68.66 48.81
N ALA A 482 29.84 68.57 49.06
CA ALA A 482 29.00 69.53 49.83
C ALA A 482 29.38 71.03 49.94
N PRO A 483 28.45 71.94 50.34
CA PRO A 483 26.99 72.03 50.09
C PRO A 483 26.47 73.47 49.77
N HIS A 484 25.13 73.61 49.62
CA HIS A 484 24.27 74.83 49.70
C HIS A 484 23.75 75.54 48.43
N ALA A 485 22.61 76.23 48.64
CA ALA A 485 21.94 77.27 47.83
C ALA A 485 21.01 76.87 46.66
N VAL A 486 19.76 76.58 47.05
CA VAL A 486 18.50 77.19 46.53
C VAL A 486 18.65 78.31 45.46
N ILE A 487 17.86 78.26 44.37
CA ILE A 487 17.03 79.39 43.87
C ILE A 487 16.08 78.98 42.72
N PHE A 488 15.00 79.78 42.59
CA PHE A 488 13.83 79.69 41.73
C PHE A 488 14.03 79.70 40.20
N SER A 489 13.14 78.98 39.50
CA SER A 489 12.24 79.45 38.43
C SER A 489 12.56 80.74 37.65
N ALA A 490 12.54 80.62 36.30
CA ALA A 490 11.83 81.58 35.43
C ALA A 490 11.32 80.92 34.13
N ARG A 491 10.24 81.46 33.58
CA ARG A 491 9.58 81.11 32.31
C ARG A 491 10.02 82.07 31.19
N ALA A 492 9.48 81.85 29.99
CA ALA A 492 9.43 82.75 28.81
C ALA A 492 10.66 82.77 27.89
N ASP A 493 10.52 82.97 26.58
CA ASP A 493 9.40 82.78 25.62
C ASP A 493 9.98 82.93 24.19
N ALA A 494 9.27 82.40 23.16
CA ALA A 494 9.37 82.79 21.74
C ALA A 494 10.76 82.66 21.03
N ASP A 495 10.91 82.51 19.71
CA ASP A 495 10.02 82.27 18.56
C ASP A 495 10.87 81.57 17.47
N TYR A 496 10.27 80.74 16.61
CA TYR A 496 10.17 81.02 15.15
C TYR A 496 9.47 79.88 14.39
N SER A 497 8.70 80.24 13.36
CA SER A 497 7.99 79.35 12.43
C SER A 497 8.98 78.56 11.52
N THR A 498 8.60 77.51 10.77
CA THR A 498 7.69 77.59 9.61
C THR A 498 7.35 76.20 9.03
N SER A 499 6.28 76.15 8.23
CA SER A 499 5.83 75.11 7.27
C SER A 499 5.06 73.88 7.78
N GLN A 500 3.75 73.91 7.50
CA GLN A 500 2.79 72.80 7.52
C GLN A 500 2.84 71.95 6.24
N GLN A 501 1.95 70.94 6.19
CA GLN A 501 1.58 70.02 5.11
C GLN A 501 2.46 68.74 5.09
N GLN A 502 1.88 67.53 5.10
CA GLN A 502 0.54 67.10 4.65
C GLN A 502 -0.08 66.03 5.57
N GLU A 503 -1.41 66.01 5.65
CA GLU A 503 -2.18 64.95 6.32
C GLU A 503 -2.11 63.62 5.55
N GLN A 504 -1.96 62.49 6.25
CA GLN A 504 -2.44 61.19 5.76
C GLN A 504 -3.25 60.46 6.83
N GLN A 505 -4.52 60.28 6.50
CA GLN A 505 -5.59 59.63 7.25
C GLN A 505 -5.18 58.38 8.04
N GLN A 506 -5.35 58.43 9.36
CA GLN A 506 -5.49 57.22 10.18
C GLN A 506 -6.88 56.61 9.97
N GLN A 507 -6.96 55.56 9.14
CA GLN A 507 -8.08 54.63 9.17
C GLN A 507 -7.86 53.61 10.31
N PRO A 508 -8.86 53.36 11.18
CA PRO A 508 -8.75 52.31 12.19
C PRO A 508 -8.92 50.95 11.52
N SER A 509 -7.80 50.27 11.23
CA SER A 509 -7.82 48.87 10.84
C SER A 509 -8.33 48.02 12.01
N VAL A 510 -9.54 47.46 11.86
CA VAL A 510 -10.11 46.52 12.84
C VAL A 510 -9.19 45.29 12.95
N GLU A 511 -8.43 45.21 14.02
CA GLU A 511 -7.44 44.16 14.22
C GLU A 511 -8.09 42.81 14.54
N LEU A 512 -7.94 41.85 13.61
CA LEU A 512 -8.17 40.42 13.84
C LEU A 512 -7.08 39.77 14.75
N LEU A 513 -6.48 40.54 15.67
CA LEU A 513 -5.37 40.11 16.52
C LEU A 513 -5.70 39.03 17.58
N PRO A 514 -6.86 39.00 18.28
CA PRO A 514 -7.01 38.16 19.47
C PRO A 514 -6.91 36.65 19.17
N CYS A 515 -7.38 36.20 18.00
CA CYS A 515 -7.27 34.79 17.60
C CYS A 515 -5.82 34.35 17.35
N ARG A 516 -4.95 35.22 16.83
CA ARG A 516 -3.55 34.84 16.55
C ARG A 516 -2.74 34.63 17.83
N VAL A 517 -2.89 35.53 18.80
CA VAL A 517 -2.13 35.49 20.06
C VAL A 517 -2.49 34.22 20.86
N TRP A 518 -3.78 33.89 20.95
CA TRP A 518 -4.24 32.68 21.64
C TRP A 518 -3.74 31.39 20.96
N TRP A 519 -3.78 31.33 19.62
CA TRP A 519 -3.33 30.18 18.80
C TRP A 519 -1.83 29.86 18.95
N SER A 520 -1.02 30.81 19.41
CA SER A 520 0.41 30.63 19.73
C SER A 520 0.71 30.36 21.20
N SER A 521 -0.27 30.45 22.11
CA SER A 521 -0.03 30.29 23.55
C SER A 521 0.44 28.86 23.91
N PRO A 522 1.33 28.67 24.92
CA PRO A 522 1.78 27.34 25.33
C PRO A 522 0.63 26.41 25.73
N ALA A 523 -0.40 26.95 26.40
CA ALA A 523 -1.61 26.22 26.77
C ALA A 523 -2.40 25.74 25.54
N ALA A 524 -2.60 26.59 24.51
CA ALA A 524 -3.26 26.17 23.27
C ALA A 524 -2.41 25.18 22.46
N VAL A 525 -1.07 25.27 22.48
CA VAL A 525 -0.19 24.24 21.90
C VAL A 525 -0.35 22.90 22.63
N ALA A 526 -0.37 22.90 23.97
CA ALA A 526 -0.56 21.69 24.76
C ALA A 526 -1.93 21.05 24.51
N CYS A 527 -3.02 21.84 24.57
CA CYS A 527 -4.38 21.38 24.30
C CYS A 527 -4.52 20.75 22.90
N ARG A 528 -3.96 21.38 21.85
CA ARG A 528 -3.96 20.82 20.49
C ARG A 528 -3.16 19.53 20.36
N ARG A 529 -2.04 19.38 21.07
CA ARG A 529 -1.29 18.11 21.09
C ARG A 529 -2.11 16.99 21.73
N VAL A 530 -2.81 17.27 22.83
CA VAL A 530 -3.73 16.31 23.46
C VAL A 530 -4.89 15.94 22.52
N ALA A 531 -5.50 16.92 21.85
CA ALA A 531 -6.54 16.69 20.84
C ALA A 531 -6.03 15.84 19.65
N GLY A 532 -4.80 16.08 19.17
CA GLY A 532 -4.17 15.27 18.13
C GLY A 532 -3.86 13.84 18.56
N LEU A 533 -3.44 13.63 19.80
CA LEU A 533 -3.26 12.28 20.35
C LEU A 533 -4.60 11.56 20.50
N ALA A 534 -5.64 12.24 21.00
CA ALA A 534 -7.00 11.69 21.07
C ALA A 534 -7.55 11.34 19.68
N PHE A 535 -7.31 12.19 18.67
CA PHE A 535 -7.63 11.91 17.27
C PHE A 535 -6.94 10.63 16.76
N LEU A 536 -5.63 10.47 17.00
CA LEU A 536 -4.88 9.28 16.57
C LEU A 536 -5.35 8.01 17.28
N VAL A 537 -5.73 8.09 18.56
CA VAL A 537 -6.33 6.97 19.31
C VAL A 537 -7.72 6.61 18.78
N ALA A 538 -8.57 7.61 18.51
CA ALA A 538 -9.90 7.37 17.93
C ALA A 538 -9.81 6.77 16.51
N PHE A 539 -8.88 7.27 15.69
CA PHE A 539 -8.53 6.71 14.38
C PHE A 539 -8.10 5.25 14.51
N ALA A 540 -7.18 4.95 15.44
CA ALA A 540 -6.72 3.59 15.68
C ALA A 540 -7.85 2.63 16.07
N LEU A 541 -8.72 3.03 17.01
CA LEU A 541 -9.85 2.22 17.47
C LEU A 541 -10.87 1.95 16.37
N LEU A 542 -11.20 2.96 15.55
CA LEU A 542 -12.11 2.80 14.41
C LEU A 542 -11.53 1.86 13.36
N SER A 543 -10.25 2.02 12.97
CA SER A 543 -9.60 1.12 12.02
C SER A 543 -9.52 -0.32 12.52
N CYS A 544 -9.16 -0.55 13.80
CA CYS A 544 -9.13 -1.89 14.36
C CYS A 544 -10.54 -2.52 14.39
N SER A 545 -11.56 -1.74 14.77
CA SER A 545 -12.97 -2.20 14.73
C SER A 545 -13.41 -2.57 13.30
N ARG A 546 -12.92 -1.86 12.28
CA ARG A 546 -13.17 -2.21 10.88
C ARG A 546 -12.44 -3.46 10.41
N ALA A 547 -11.15 -3.58 10.69
CA ALA A 547 -10.38 -4.77 10.31
C ALA A 547 -11.01 -6.03 10.92
N MET A 548 -11.44 -5.95 12.18
CA MET A 548 -12.15 -7.03 12.86
C MET A 548 -13.54 -7.30 12.26
N ALA A 549 -14.29 -6.27 11.83
CA ALA A 549 -15.56 -6.46 11.13
C ALA A 549 -15.36 -7.24 9.83
N ILE A 550 -14.39 -6.84 9.00
CA ILE A 550 -14.07 -7.51 7.75
C ILE A 550 -13.63 -8.97 8.00
N TYR A 551 -12.77 -9.19 9.00
CA TYR A 551 -12.35 -10.53 9.42
C TYR A 551 -13.55 -11.42 9.81
N PHE A 552 -14.34 -11.01 10.81
CA PHE A 552 -15.41 -11.87 11.33
C PHE A 552 -16.58 -12.06 10.38
N PHE A 553 -16.94 -11.04 9.57
CA PHE A 553 -18.13 -11.09 8.73
C PHE A 553 -17.91 -11.79 7.37
N TYR A 554 -16.69 -11.78 6.84
CA TYR A 554 -16.44 -12.16 5.44
C TYR A 554 -15.33 -13.20 5.21
N SER A 555 -14.46 -13.50 6.19
CA SER A 555 -13.37 -14.48 6.02
C SER A 555 -13.78 -15.96 6.13
N GLY A 556 -15.06 -16.25 6.39
CA GLY A 556 -15.57 -17.62 6.61
C GLY A 556 -15.14 -18.64 5.56
N PRO A 557 -15.34 -18.38 4.24
CA PRO A 557 -15.00 -19.33 3.17
C PRO A 557 -13.50 -19.62 3.06
N GLU A 558 -12.66 -18.58 3.12
CA GLU A 558 -11.20 -18.70 3.03
C GLU A 558 -10.63 -19.46 4.24
N ARG A 559 -11.10 -19.14 5.46
CA ARG A 559 -10.71 -19.88 6.68
C ARG A 559 -11.18 -21.35 6.65
N LEU A 560 -12.40 -21.61 6.17
CA LEU A 560 -12.94 -22.97 6.06
C LEU A 560 -12.07 -23.80 5.12
N LEU A 561 -11.83 -23.31 3.91
CA LEU A 561 -11.09 -24.04 2.89
C LEU A 561 -9.60 -24.21 3.27
N TYR A 562 -9.01 -23.26 4.00
CA TYR A 562 -7.65 -23.42 4.56
C TYR A 562 -7.59 -24.47 5.67
N HIS A 563 -8.40 -24.34 6.71
CA HIS A 563 -8.34 -25.24 7.88
C HIS A 563 -8.72 -26.68 7.53
N TRP A 564 -9.61 -26.88 6.55
CA TRP A 564 -10.03 -28.20 6.07
C TRP A 564 -9.24 -28.68 4.83
N TYR A 565 -8.20 -27.96 4.41
CA TYR A 565 -7.39 -28.31 3.24
C TYR A 565 -6.85 -29.75 3.27
N PRO A 566 -6.31 -30.31 4.39
CA PRO A 566 -5.87 -31.70 4.42
C PRO A 566 -6.99 -32.72 4.20
N VAL A 567 -8.22 -32.42 4.68
CA VAL A 567 -9.40 -33.27 4.48
C VAL A 567 -9.86 -33.22 3.02
N LEU A 568 -9.85 -32.03 2.41
CA LEU A 568 -10.14 -31.83 0.99
C LEU A 568 -9.12 -32.56 0.09
N GLN A 569 -7.83 -32.56 0.45
CA GLN A 569 -6.81 -33.31 -0.29
C GLN A 569 -7.04 -34.83 -0.21
N ALA A 570 -7.25 -35.37 0.99
CA ALA A 570 -7.49 -36.80 1.19
C ALA A 570 -8.80 -37.27 0.52
N GLU A 571 -9.83 -36.43 0.51
CA GLU A 571 -11.07 -36.73 -0.21
C GLU A 571 -10.86 -36.74 -1.73
N ALA A 572 -10.17 -35.73 -2.27
CA ALA A 572 -9.90 -35.63 -3.70
C ALA A 572 -9.08 -36.84 -4.22
N GLN A 573 -8.10 -37.32 -3.45
CA GLN A 573 -7.35 -38.54 -3.75
C GLN A 573 -8.27 -39.76 -3.82
N ARG A 574 -9.08 -40.00 -2.78
CA ARG A 574 -9.98 -41.16 -2.70
C ARG A 574 -11.01 -41.18 -3.83
N THR A 575 -11.63 -40.03 -4.13
CA THR A 575 -12.58 -39.92 -5.25
C THR A 575 -11.89 -40.16 -6.59
N TRP A 576 -10.68 -39.63 -6.79
CA TRP A 576 -9.90 -39.88 -8.01
C TRP A 576 -9.58 -41.37 -8.20
N GLU A 577 -9.14 -42.06 -7.15
CA GLU A 577 -8.88 -43.51 -7.21
C GLU A 577 -10.14 -44.30 -7.54
N ALA A 578 -11.28 -43.98 -6.90
CA ALA A 578 -12.56 -44.61 -7.19
C ALA A 578 -13.03 -44.37 -8.63
N LYS A 579 -12.93 -43.14 -9.15
CA LYS A 579 -13.27 -42.82 -10.54
C LYS A 579 -12.35 -43.53 -11.54
N ARG A 580 -11.06 -43.66 -11.24
CA ARG A 580 -10.09 -44.40 -12.06
C ARG A 580 -10.42 -45.90 -12.13
N LEU A 581 -10.82 -46.51 -11.01
CA LEU A 581 -11.25 -47.91 -10.97
C LEU A 581 -12.56 -48.12 -11.74
N ALA A 582 -13.58 -47.29 -11.46
CA ALA A 582 -14.85 -47.35 -12.18
C ALA A 582 -14.70 -47.14 -13.70
N ALA A 583 -13.78 -46.28 -14.14
CA ALA A 583 -13.48 -46.09 -15.56
C ALA A 583 -12.83 -47.33 -16.21
N ALA A 584 -12.04 -48.12 -15.47
CA ALA A 584 -11.47 -49.37 -15.95
C ALA A 584 -12.52 -50.50 -16.06
N GLU A 585 -13.57 -50.46 -15.22
CA GLU A 585 -14.68 -51.41 -15.21
C GLU A 585 -15.81 -51.06 -16.19
N GLY A 586 -15.68 -49.97 -16.97
CA GLY A 586 -16.72 -49.52 -17.90
C GLY A 586 -17.93 -48.86 -17.22
N GLY A 587 -17.72 -48.29 -16.03
CA GLY A 587 -18.74 -47.64 -15.21
C GLY A 587 -19.41 -46.41 -15.86
N PRO A 588 -20.44 -45.85 -15.20
CA PRO A 588 -21.30 -44.81 -15.76
C PRO A 588 -20.53 -43.56 -16.19
N LEU A 589 -20.74 -43.15 -17.44
CA LEU A 589 -20.05 -42.04 -18.07
C LEU A 589 -20.75 -40.70 -17.79
N THR A 590 -20.39 -40.04 -16.68
CA THR A 590 -20.78 -38.65 -16.41
C THR A 590 -20.49 -37.79 -17.64
N THR A 591 -21.47 -37.01 -18.12
CA THR A 591 -21.30 -36.10 -19.27
C THR A 591 -21.43 -34.67 -18.81
N GLY A 592 -20.57 -33.78 -19.29
CA GLY A 592 -20.68 -32.34 -19.11
C GLY A 592 -21.32 -31.66 -20.31
N THR A 593 -21.43 -30.33 -20.24
CA THR A 593 -21.91 -29.47 -21.33
C THR A 593 -20.90 -29.30 -22.46
N THR A 594 -19.60 -29.41 -22.14
CA THR A 594 -18.48 -29.30 -23.07
C THR A 594 -17.58 -30.53 -22.98
N ALA A 595 -16.73 -30.75 -23.99
CA ALA A 595 -15.74 -31.83 -23.95
C ALA A 595 -14.78 -31.68 -22.75
N GLN A 596 -14.31 -30.46 -22.48
CA GLN A 596 -13.43 -30.18 -21.34
C GLN A 596 -14.15 -30.39 -19.99
N GLN A 597 -15.39 -29.92 -19.82
CA GLN A 597 -16.12 -30.16 -18.57
C GLN A 597 -16.42 -31.66 -18.40
N THR A 598 -16.70 -32.39 -19.48
CA THR A 598 -16.86 -33.85 -19.46
C THR A 598 -15.60 -34.57 -18.98
N GLU A 599 -14.43 -34.17 -19.48
CA GLU A 599 -13.13 -34.68 -19.04
C GLU A 599 -12.87 -34.36 -17.57
N GLU A 600 -13.10 -33.10 -17.15
CA GLU A 600 -12.93 -32.66 -15.76
C GLU A 600 -13.84 -33.42 -14.77
N LEU A 601 -15.11 -33.62 -15.11
CA LEU A 601 -16.07 -34.33 -14.26
C LEU A 601 -15.79 -35.83 -14.12
N ARG A 602 -15.26 -36.47 -15.17
CA ARG A 602 -14.88 -37.90 -15.16
C ARG A 602 -13.55 -38.15 -14.46
N ALA A 603 -12.59 -37.23 -14.60
CA ALA A 603 -11.19 -37.48 -14.28
C ALA A 603 -10.76 -36.91 -12.91
N TYR A 604 -11.51 -35.98 -12.32
CA TYR A 604 -11.17 -35.32 -11.04
C TYR A 604 -12.31 -35.37 -10.03
N HIS A 605 -11.99 -35.09 -8.78
CA HIS A 605 -12.94 -34.76 -7.74
C HIS A 605 -13.58 -33.39 -8.03
N ALA A 606 -14.89 -33.38 -8.28
CA ALA A 606 -15.67 -32.23 -8.72
C ALA A 606 -16.30 -31.50 -7.52
N VAL A 607 -15.73 -30.34 -7.17
CA VAL A 607 -16.22 -29.44 -6.12
C VAL A 607 -17.17 -28.42 -6.73
N CYS A 608 -18.46 -28.53 -6.44
CA CYS A 608 -19.48 -27.64 -6.99
C CYS A 608 -19.79 -26.48 -6.05
N LEU A 609 -19.61 -25.26 -6.56
CA LEU A 609 -19.84 -24.01 -5.85
C LEU A 609 -21.28 -23.52 -6.08
N GLY A 610 -21.99 -23.23 -4.99
CA GLY A 610 -23.34 -22.66 -4.99
C GLY A 610 -23.37 -21.13 -4.91
N ARG A 611 -24.20 -20.55 -4.04
CA ARG A 611 -24.41 -19.09 -3.91
C ARG A 611 -23.13 -18.35 -3.56
N GLU A 612 -22.28 -18.93 -2.71
CA GLU A 612 -21.03 -18.32 -2.26
C GLU A 612 -19.87 -18.42 -3.27
N TRP A 613 -20.13 -18.72 -4.55
CA TRP A 613 -19.09 -18.78 -5.60
C TRP A 613 -18.24 -17.51 -5.68
N TYR A 614 -18.84 -16.34 -5.43
CA TYR A 614 -18.17 -15.04 -5.47
C TYR A 614 -17.25 -14.78 -4.25
N ARG A 615 -17.30 -15.65 -3.24
CA ARG A 615 -16.38 -15.68 -2.08
C ARG A 615 -15.42 -16.87 -2.10
N PHE A 616 -15.44 -17.67 -3.16
CA PHE A 616 -14.47 -18.74 -3.34
C PHE A 616 -13.07 -18.13 -3.53
N PRO A 617 -12.06 -18.50 -2.71
CA PRO A 617 -10.80 -17.77 -2.67
C PRO A 617 -9.91 -18.07 -3.89
N SER A 618 -9.77 -19.34 -4.29
CA SER A 618 -9.16 -19.79 -5.57
C SER A 618 -8.88 -21.29 -5.56
N SER A 619 -8.54 -21.82 -6.73
CA SER A 619 -8.01 -23.18 -6.93
C SER A 619 -6.78 -23.53 -6.07
N PHE A 620 -6.03 -22.55 -5.53
CA PHE A 620 -4.95 -22.82 -4.57
C PHE A 620 -5.43 -23.54 -3.30
N PHE A 621 -6.70 -23.38 -2.93
CA PHE A 621 -7.32 -24.03 -1.77
C PHE A 621 -7.93 -25.41 -2.11
N LEU A 622 -7.71 -25.90 -3.33
CA LEU A 622 -8.05 -27.25 -3.76
C LEU A 622 -6.76 -28.02 -4.10
N ASN A 623 -6.85 -29.34 -4.22
CA ASN A 623 -5.72 -30.10 -4.72
C ASN A 623 -5.64 -30.00 -6.25
N HIS A 624 -4.66 -29.26 -6.78
CA HIS A 624 -4.52 -29.01 -8.22
C HIS A 624 -4.26 -30.26 -9.07
N ARG A 625 -3.88 -31.40 -8.47
CA ARG A 625 -3.65 -32.67 -9.18
C ARG A 625 -4.89 -33.55 -9.28
N TRP A 626 -5.81 -33.46 -8.31
CA TRP A 626 -6.94 -34.39 -8.18
C TRP A 626 -8.32 -33.73 -8.08
N ALA A 627 -8.41 -32.41 -7.89
CA ALA A 627 -9.68 -31.70 -7.76
C ALA A 627 -9.85 -30.59 -8.81
N ARG A 628 -11.10 -30.38 -9.24
CA ARG A 628 -11.55 -29.26 -10.09
C ARG A 628 -12.83 -28.69 -9.51
N TYR A 629 -13.12 -27.42 -9.77
CA TYR A 629 -14.37 -26.81 -9.34
C TYR A 629 -15.28 -26.42 -10.49
N HIS A 630 -16.58 -26.50 -10.25
CA HIS A 630 -17.65 -26.19 -11.19
C HIS A 630 -18.73 -25.36 -10.49
N PHE A 631 -19.62 -24.74 -11.26
CA PHE A 631 -20.66 -23.86 -10.73
C PHE A 631 -22.03 -24.52 -10.82
N VAL A 632 -22.79 -24.47 -9.72
CA VAL A 632 -24.22 -24.80 -9.73
C VAL A 632 -24.99 -23.57 -10.20
N ALA A 633 -26.04 -23.77 -11.01
CA ALA A 633 -26.92 -22.67 -11.37
C ALA A 633 -27.64 -22.12 -10.13
N ASP A 634 -27.65 -20.80 -9.96
CA ASP A 634 -28.40 -20.14 -8.89
C ASP A 634 -29.37 -19.10 -9.47
N PRO A 635 -30.66 -19.09 -9.05
CA PRO A 635 -31.66 -18.18 -9.61
C PRO A 635 -31.38 -16.70 -9.36
N HIS A 636 -30.48 -16.34 -8.43
CA HIS A 636 -30.13 -14.95 -8.14
C HIS A 636 -28.97 -14.44 -9.01
N PHE A 637 -28.33 -15.27 -9.85
CA PHE A 637 -27.23 -14.86 -10.71
C PHE A 637 -27.36 -15.41 -12.14
N SER A 638 -27.68 -14.52 -13.08
CA SER A 638 -27.80 -14.80 -14.51
C SER A 638 -26.67 -14.18 -15.35
N GLY A 639 -25.49 -13.98 -14.75
CA GLY A 639 -24.31 -13.45 -15.42
C GLY A 639 -23.40 -14.54 -16.00
N MET A 640 -22.31 -14.13 -16.63
CA MET A 640 -21.27 -15.04 -17.10
C MET A 640 -20.28 -15.37 -15.95
N LEU A 641 -19.91 -16.64 -15.84
CA LEU A 641 -18.92 -17.15 -14.89
C LEU A 641 -17.56 -17.44 -15.55
N PRO A 642 -16.51 -17.76 -14.76
CA PRO A 642 -15.22 -18.20 -15.29
C PRO A 642 -15.26 -19.59 -15.96
N ILE A 643 -14.41 -19.80 -16.97
CA ILE A 643 -14.27 -21.07 -17.72
C ILE A 643 -12.91 -21.70 -17.39
N SER A 644 -12.80 -23.02 -17.36
CA SER A 644 -11.52 -23.70 -17.12
C SER A 644 -10.47 -23.37 -18.20
N PHE A 645 -9.24 -23.06 -17.79
CA PHE A 645 -8.07 -23.20 -18.67
C PHE A 645 -7.86 -24.67 -19.02
N ALA A 646 -7.31 -24.98 -20.19
CA ALA A 646 -6.91 -26.34 -20.55
C ALA A 646 -5.91 -26.88 -19.50
N ALA A 647 -6.23 -28.03 -18.90
CA ALA A 647 -5.52 -28.60 -17.76
C ALA A 647 -4.73 -29.88 -18.12
N PRO A 648 -3.65 -30.23 -17.39
CA PRO A 648 -2.96 -31.51 -17.55
C PRO A 648 -3.75 -32.66 -16.90
N PRO A 649 -3.60 -33.92 -17.36
CA PRO A 649 -4.28 -35.09 -16.81
C PRO A 649 -4.15 -35.24 -15.28
N PRO A 650 -5.05 -35.97 -14.60
CA PRO A 650 -5.00 -36.15 -13.16
C PRO A 650 -3.67 -36.73 -12.66
N GLY A 651 -3.20 -36.25 -11.52
CA GLY A 651 -1.90 -36.63 -10.94
C GLY A 651 -0.69 -35.91 -11.56
N GLU A 652 -0.77 -35.49 -12.83
CA GLU A 652 0.26 -34.66 -13.46
C GLU A 652 0.21 -33.19 -13.00
N GLU A 653 1.33 -32.49 -13.17
CA GLU A 653 1.44 -31.06 -12.92
C GLU A 653 2.27 -30.43 -14.06
N ARG A 654 1.67 -29.52 -14.82
CA ARG A 654 2.29 -28.88 -16.00
C ARG A 654 2.27 -27.35 -15.88
N GLY A 655 2.88 -26.84 -14.82
CA GLY A 655 3.15 -25.39 -14.64
C GLY A 655 4.30 -24.88 -15.54
N PHE A 656 4.78 -23.67 -15.25
CA PHE A 656 5.76 -22.91 -16.06
C PHE A 656 7.05 -23.62 -16.52
N LEU A 657 7.42 -24.76 -15.92
CA LEU A 657 8.55 -25.58 -16.37
C LEU A 657 8.28 -26.36 -17.68
N HIS A 658 7.05 -26.33 -18.21
CA HIS A 658 6.74 -26.72 -19.57
C HIS A 658 6.10 -25.57 -20.35
N ALA A 659 6.95 -24.79 -21.04
CA ALA A 659 6.50 -24.16 -22.27
C ALA A 659 6.02 -25.27 -23.24
N PRO A 660 4.96 -25.05 -24.04
CA PRO A 660 4.56 -26.00 -25.07
C PRO A 660 5.76 -26.20 -26.01
N ALA A 661 6.28 -27.43 -26.07
CA ALA A 661 7.45 -27.74 -26.87
C ALA A 661 7.17 -27.42 -28.34
N ALA A 662 8.04 -26.62 -28.97
CA ALA A 662 7.89 -26.12 -30.34
C ALA A 662 8.06 -27.20 -31.44
N GLY A 663 7.83 -28.48 -31.11
CA GLY A 663 8.10 -29.64 -31.97
C GLY A 663 6.97 -30.67 -32.10
N SER A 664 5.85 -30.55 -31.38
CA SER A 664 4.67 -31.42 -31.59
C SER A 664 3.67 -30.75 -32.52
N ALA A 665 3.80 -30.99 -33.83
CA ALA A 665 2.99 -30.35 -34.86
C ALA A 665 1.56 -30.94 -35.02
N VAL A 666 1.17 -31.94 -34.21
CA VAL A 666 -0.10 -32.68 -34.39
C VAL A 666 -1.03 -32.63 -33.16
N THR A 667 -0.52 -32.32 -31.96
CA THR A 667 -1.35 -32.11 -30.75
C THR A 667 -1.09 -30.74 -30.09
N ALA A 668 -0.69 -29.74 -30.88
CA ALA A 668 -0.63 -28.34 -30.47
C ALA A 668 -2.02 -27.67 -30.43
N THR A 669 -2.95 -28.22 -29.64
CA THR A 669 -4.13 -27.47 -29.20
C THR A 669 -3.68 -26.30 -28.34
N ARG A 670 -3.59 -25.14 -28.97
CA ARG A 670 -3.38 -23.78 -28.45
C ARG A 670 -3.66 -23.67 -26.93
N GLY A 671 -2.67 -23.20 -26.16
CA GLY A 671 -2.79 -22.99 -24.71
C GLY A 671 -3.99 -22.10 -24.33
N GLY A 672 -4.51 -22.26 -23.11
CA GLY A 672 -5.90 -21.94 -22.78
C GLY A 672 -6.39 -20.51 -23.08
N SER A 673 -5.54 -19.49 -22.98
CA SER A 673 -5.88 -18.09 -23.28
C SER A 673 -5.86 -17.73 -24.77
N CYS A 674 -5.31 -18.59 -25.63
CA CYS A 674 -5.36 -18.45 -27.08
C CYS A 674 -6.73 -18.84 -27.69
N THR A 675 -7.67 -19.31 -26.86
CA THR A 675 -9.10 -19.56 -27.16
C THR A 675 -9.98 -18.95 -26.06
N CYS A 676 -11.31 -18.90 -26.23
CA CYS A 676 -12.23 -18.43 -25.18
C CYS A 676 -12.79 -19.56 -24.30
N GLY A 677 -12.39 -20.82 -24.50
CA GLY A 677 -12.95 -21.99 -23.80
C GLY A 677 -14.38 -22.40 -24.20
N ALA A 678 -15.29 -21.44 -24.45
CA ALA A 678 -16.66 -21.68 -24.92
C ALA A 678 -17.03 -20.79 -26.13
N PRO A 679 -17.96 -21.23 -27.01
CA PRO A 679 -18.37 -20.44 -28.17
C PRO A 679 -19.28 -19.24 -27.84
N GLY A 680 -19.98 -19.27 -26.70
CA GLY A 680 -20.91 -18.20 -26.26
C GLY A 680 -20.27 -17.02 -25.53
N VAL A 681 -18.93 -16.94 -25.47
CA VAL A 681 -18.22 -15.90 -24.72
C VAL A 681 -18.47 -14.52 -25.31
N ASN A 682 -18.86 -13.58 -24.45
CA ASN A 682 -19.38 -12.27 -24.81
C ASN A 682 -18.89 -11.19 -23.84
N ASP A 683 -18.88 -9.93 -24.26
CA ASP A 683 -18.51 -8.76 -23.47
C ASP A 683 -19.70 -8.09 -22.76
N LEU A 684 -20.85 -8.77 -22.71
CA LEU A 684 -22.11 -8.23 -22.19
C LEU A 684 -22.60 -8.95 -20.93
N ASN A 685 -21.70 -9.68 -20.25
CA ASN A 685 -21.97 -10.47 -19.04
C ASN A 685 -23.20 -11.39 -19.16
N ARG A 686 -23.53 -11.87 -20.36
CA ARG A 686 -24.68 -12.77 -20.58
C ARG A 686 -24.29 -14.18 -20.18
N ALA A 687 -25.13 -14.83 -19.36
CA ALA A 687 -24.94 -16.21 -18.94
C ALA A 687 -24.67 -17.17 -20.11
N ILE A 688 -23.77 -18.11 -19.86
CA ILE A 688 -23.36 -19.15 -20.80
C ILE A 688 -23.75 -20.50 -20.18
N PRO A 689 -24.78 -21.20 -20.70
CA PRO A 689 -25.26 -22.46 -20.13
C PRO A 689 -24.17 -23.53 -19.95
N GLU A 690 -23.12 -23.48 -20.77
CA GLU A 690 -21.99 -24.40 -20.73
C GLU A 690 -21.09 -24.26 -19.48
N GLN A 691 -21.26 -23.20 -18.68
CA GLN A 691 -20.42 -22.97 -17.50
C GLN A 691 -20.91 -23.71 -16.24
N TYR A 692 -22.18 -24.13 -16.25
CA TYR A 692 -22.84 -24.75 -15.12
C TYR A 692 -22.82 -26.27 -15.20
N VAL A 693 -22.93 -26.94 -14.05
CA VAL A 693 -23.42 -28.31 -14.00
C VAL A 693 -24.93 -28.33 -14.32
N ARG A 694 -25.36 -29.29 -15.12
CA ARG A 694 -26.78 -29.51 -15.47
C ARG A 694 -27.50 -30.35 -14.42
N ASP A 695 -26.81 -31.37 -13.90
CA ASP A 695 -27.32 -32.24 -12.86
C ASP A 695 -26.29 -32.37 -11.74
N PRO A 696 -26.40 -31.58 -10.66
CA PRO A 696 -25.52 -31.70 -9.51
C PRO A 696 -25.57 -33.10 -8.86
N ALA A 697 -26.71 -33.82 -8.95
CA ALA A 697 -26.88 -35.14 -8.35
C ALA A 697 -25.95 -36.18 -8.97
N ASP A 698 -25.66 -36.04 -10.26
CA ASP A 698 -24.80 -36.94 -11.03
C ASP A 698 -23.39 -36.39 -11.27
N GLN A 699 -23.22 -35.06 -11.37
CA GLN A 699 -21.96 -34.43 -11.78
C GLN A 699 -21.05 -34.00 -10.61
N CYS A 700 -21.59 -33.63 -9.45
CA CYS A 700 -20.81 -33.08 -8.33
C CYS A 700 -20.43 -34.14 -7.30
N ASP A 701 -19.17 -34.22 -6.85
CA ASP A 701 -18.78 -35.12 -5.75
C ASP A 701 -19.00 -34.46 -4.38
N VAL A 702 -18.81 -33.12 -4.33
CA VAL A 702 -18.99 -32.26 -3.16
C VAL A 702 -19.73 -30.99 -3.56
N ILE A 703 -20.61 -30.49 -2.69
CA ILE A 703 -21.22 -29.16 -2.78
C ILE A 703 -20.68 -28.26 -1.67
N PHE A 704 -20.31 -27.03 -2.04
CA PHE A 704 -19.98 -25.93 -1.15
C PHE A 704 -20.97 -24.76 -1.34
N ASP A 705 -21.70 -24.38 -0.28
CA ASP A 705 -22.67 -23.28 -0.30
C ASP A 705 -22.91 -22.68 1.11
N SER A 706 -23.85 -21.74 1.26
CA SER A 706 -24.35 -21.25 2.54
C SER A 706 -25.86 -21.46 2.70
N LEU A 707 -26.31 -21.87 3.89
CA LEU A 707 -27.73 -22.04 4.20
C LEU A 707 -28.30 -20.82 4.95
N SER A 708 -29.62 -20.59 4.89
CA SER A 708 -30.26 -19.63 5.79
C SER A 708 -30.23 -20.17 7.24
N PRO A 709 -29.95 -19.33 8.25
CA PRO A 709 -29.89 -19.76 9.65
C PRO A 709 -31.25 -20.30 10.15
N PRO A 710 -31.30 -21.52 10.73
CA PRO A 710 -32.53 -22.12 11.24
C PRO A 710 -33.30 -21.24 12.25
N SER A 711 -32.61 -20.36 12.96
CA SER A 711 -33.21 -19.43 13.94
C SER A 711 -33.96 -18.24 13.32
N HIS A 712 -33.82 -18.00 12.00
CA HIS A 712 -34.45 -16.86 11.31
C HIS A 712 -35.24 -17.25 10.05
N VAL A 713 -35.38 -18.54 9.74
CA VAL A 713 -36.30 -19.05 8.71
C VAL A 713 -37.23 -20.10 9.32
N GLY A 714 -38.44 -20.24 8.77
CA GLY A 714 -39.32 -21.34 9.17
C GLY A 714 -38.67 -22.69 8.83
N ALA A 715 -38.91 -23.72 9.65
CA ALA A 715 -38.33 -25.05 9.44
C ALA A 715 -38.61 -25.62 8.03
N ALA A 716 -39.80 -25.35 7.48
CA ALA A 716 -40.16 -25.70 6.11
C ALA A 716 -39.28 -25.02 5.05
N GLN A 717 -38.92 -23.74 5.23
CA GLN A 717 -38.04 -22.99 4.34
C GLN A 717 -36.59 -23.49 4.44
N HIS A 718 -36.09 -23.78 5.65
CA HIS A 718 -34.75 -24.34 5.82
C HIS A 718 -34.63 -25.74 5.20
N ALA A 719 -35.62 -26.60 5.40
CA ALA A 719 -35.70 -27.92 4.77
C ALA A 719 -35.80 -27.81 3.24
N GLU A 720 -36.51 -26.80 2.72
CA GLU A 720 -36.61 -26.56 1.28
C GLU A 720 -35.27 -26.13 0.67
N GLU A 721 -34.50 -25.25 1.31
CA GLU A 721 -33.15 -24.91 0.83
C GLU A 721 -32.21 -26.14 0.82
N ARG A 722 -32.31 -27.01 1.83
CA ARG A 722 -31.52 -28.25 1.88
C ARG A 722 -31.92 -29.25 0.79
N ARG A 723 -33.22 -29.38 0.49
CA ARG A 723 -33.73 -30.17 -0.65
C ARG A 723 -33.27 -29.61 -1.99
N GLN A 724 -33.34 -28.30 -2.20
CA GLN A 724 -32.87 -27.63 -3.43
C GLN A 724 -31.36 -27.81 -3.67
N ARG A 725 -30.58 -28.05 -2.62
CA ARG A 725 -29.15 -28.39 -2.69
C ARG A 725 -28.85 -29.87 -2.54
N LEU A 726 -29.88 -30.74 -2.57
CA LEU A 726 -29.77 -32.19 -2.47
C LEU A 726 -28.99 -32.68 -1.23
N LEU A 727 -28.93 -31.86 -0.16
CA LEU A 727 -28.16 -32.14 1.05
C LEU A 727 -28.81 -33.23 1.93
N ASP A 728 -30.09 -33.48 1.71
CA ASP A 728 -30.88 -34.48 2.44
C ASP A 728 -31.04 -35.79 1.63
N THR A 729 -30.57 -35.84 0.38
CA THR A 729 -30.71 -36.99 -0.53
C THR A 729 -29.38 -37.51 -1.07
N VAL A 730 -28.57 -36.64 -1.69
CA VAL A 730 -27.32 -37.02 -2.38
C VAL A 730 -26.09 -36.63 -1.56
N PHE A 731 -26.04 -35.40 -1.06
CA PHE A 731 -24.89 -34.83 -0.33
C PHE A 731 -25.11 -34.91 1.18
N THR A 732 -25.38 -36.11 1.68
CA THR A 732 -25.75 -36.34 3.08
C THR A 732 -24.56 -36.39 4.03
N ARG A 733 -23.33 -36.61 3.52
CA ARG A 733 -22.12 -36.72 4.35
C ARG A 733 -21.40 -35.37 4.45
N SER A 734 -21.59 -34.64 5.55
CA SER A 734 -20.77 -33.45 5.84
C SER A 734 -19.29 -33.81 5.93
N LEU A 735 -18.44 -33.11 5.18
CA LEU A 735 -16.99 -33.16 5.35
C LEU A 735 -16.54 -32.35 6.56
N LEU A 736 -17.30 -31.32 6.93
CA LEU A 736 -17.20 -30.61 8.19
C LEU A 736 -17.80 -31.50 9.29
N ASN A 737 -17.08 -32.54 9.71
CA ASN A 737 -17.58 -33.42 10.78
C ASN A 737 -17.47 -32.71 12.13
N VAL A 738 -18.42 -31.81 12.37
CA VAL A 738 -18.54 -30.97 13.57
C VAL A 738 -18.57 -31.82 14.85
N SER A 739 -18.98 -33.10 14.78
CA SER A 739 -19.00 -34.03 15.92
C SER A 739 -17.60 -34.31 16.50
N ALA A 740 -16.60 -34.56 15.63
CA ALA A 740 -15.23 -34.80 16.08
C ALA A 740 -14.56 -33.51 16.60
N LEU A 741 -14.85 -32.38 15.95
CA LEU A 741 -14.40 -31.06 16.40
C LEU A 741 -15.09 -30.62 17.70
N ARG A 742 -16.38 -30.93 17.89
CA ARG A 742 -17.11 -30.76 19.16
C ARG A 742 -16.46 -31.59 20.26
N ALA A 743 -16.23 -32.88 20.05
CA ALA A 743 -15.58 -33.72 21.05
C ALA A 743 -14.19 -33.20 21.46
N ALA A 744 -13.41 -32.68 20.50
CA ALA A 744 -12.11 -32.06 20.78
C ALA A 744 -12.22 -30.71 21.53
N LEU A 745 -13.24 -29.89 21.25
CA LEU A 745 -13.45 -28.58 21.89
C LEU A 745 -14.18 -28.68 23.24
N GLU A 746 -15.07 -29.66 23.41
CA GLU A 746 -15.67 -30.05 24.70
C GLU A 746 -14.57 -30.52 25.66
N ALA A 747 -13.59 -31.30 25.16
CA ALA A 747 -12.41 -31.67 25.93
C ALA A 747 -11.48 -30.49 26.28
N SER A 748 -11.57 -29.35 25.57
CA SER A 748 -10.81 -28.13 25.87
C SER A 748 -11.57 -27.09 26.70
N GLY A 749 -12.86 -27.31 27.00
CA GLY A 749 -13.68 -26.40 27.81
C GLY A 749 -14.16 -25.12 27.11
N GLU A 750 -14.03 -25.03 25.77
CA GLU A 750 -14.48 -23.85 25.00
C GLU A 750 -16.01 -23.87 24.76
N PRO A 751 -16.74 -22.75 24.91
CA PRO A 751 -18.20 -22.75 24.90
C PRO A 751 -18.83 -23.06 23.53
N TYR A 752 -19.77 -24.01 23.56
CA TYR A 752 -20.44 -24.69 22.44
C TYR A 752 -20.91 -23.83 21.24
N ARG A 753 -21.23 -22.54 21.44
CA ARG A 753 -21.65 -21.64 20.33
C ARG A 753 -20.56 -21.39 19.29
N ALA A 754 -19.28 -21.63 19.62
CA ALA A 754 -18.15 -21.32 18.75
C ALA A 754 -18.07 -22.18 17.48
N VAL A 755 -18.57 -23.42 17.47
CA VAL A 755 -18.26 -24.39 16.40
C VAL A 755 -19.16 -24.23 15.17
N GLU A 756 -20.47 -24.05 15.36
CA GLU A 756 -21.42 -23.81 14.26
C GLU A 756 -21.31 -22.39 13.69
N SER A 757 -20.74 -21.45 14.46
CA SER A 757 -20.44 -20.09 14.03
C SER A 757 -18.99 -19.89 13.56
N ALA A 758 -18.11 -20.89 13.70
CA ALA A 758 -16.69 -20.79 13.32
C ALA A 758 -16.51 -20.39 11.84
N TYR A 759 -17.37 -20.93 10.99
CA TYR A 759 -17.39 -20.75 9.54
C TYR A 759 -18.80 -20.36 9.07
N ALA A 760 -19.21 -19.13 9.39
CA ALA A 760 -20.40 -18.49 8.84
C ALA A 760 -20.02 -17.25 8.04
N VAL A 761 -20.92 -16.80 7.18
CA VAL A 761 -20.86 -15.49 6.52
C VAL A 761 -22.02 -14.61 6.99
N LEU A 762 -21.83 -13.30 6.96
CA LEU A 762 -22.88 -12.35 7.32
C LEU A 762 -24.04 -12.42 6.30
N ASP A 763 -25.26 -12.64 6.79
CA ASP A 763 -26.47 -12.43 6.00
C ASP A 763 -26.65 -10.92 5.79
N VAL A 764 -26.22 -10.45 4.62
CA VAL A 764 -26.24 -9.02 4.30
C VAL A 764 -27.67 -8.51 4.26
N ASP A 765 -28.63 -9.26 3.69
CA ASP A 765 -30.00 -8.78 3.50
C ASP A 765 -30.73 -8.63 4.83
N ARG A 766 -30.53 -9.57 5.77
CA ARG A 766 -31.22 -9.59 7.07
C ARG A 766 -30.51 -8.82 8.17
N THR A 767 -29.20 -8.60 8.08
CA THR A 767 -28.47 -7.80 9.08
C THR A 767 -28.72 -6.31 8.84
N PRO A 768 -29.09 -5.49 9.85
CA PRO A 768 -29.28 -4.05 9.66
C PRO A 768 -27.94 -3.32 9.41
N LEU A 769 -27.94 -2.28 8.57
CA LEU A 769 -26.71 -1.61 8.09
C LEU A 769 -25.74 -1.20 9.22
N TRP A 770 -26.24 -0.62 10.31
CA TRP A 770 -25.41 -0.21 11.45
C TRP A 770 -24.64 -1.37 12.10
N CYS A 771 -25.19 -2.58 12.04
CA CYS A 771 -24.58 -3.80 12.57
C CYS A 771 -23.51 -4.40 11.61
N ARG A 772 -23.62 -4.14 10.29
CA ARG A 772 -22.63 -4.56 9.27
C ARG A 772 -21.33 -3.74 9.33
N VAL A 773 -21.36 -2.59 10.00
CA VAL A 773 -20.44 -1.47 9.77
C VAL A 773 -19.25 -1.47 10.73
N LEU A 774 -19.46 -1.55 12.05
CA LEU A 774 -18.36 -1.61 13.02
C LEU A 774 -18.43 -2.91 13.82
N TYR A 775 -17.27 -3.54 14.06
CA TYR A 775 -17.14 -4.56 15.09
C TYR A 775 -17.14 -3.83 16.43
N TYR A 776 -18.34 -3.53 16.94
CA TYR A 776 -18.52 -2.80 18.18
C TYR A 776 -17.79 -3.53 19.32
N PRO A 777 -16.98 -2.83 20.13
CA PRO A 777 -16.06 -3.44 21.11
C PRO A 777 -16.75 -4.10 22.33
N LEU A 778 -18.05 -4.39 22.24
CA LEU A 778 -18.89 -4.98 23.28
C LEU A 778 -19.71 -6.19 22.75
N GLY A 779 -19.34 -6.75 21.60
CA GLY A 779 -20.05 -7.90 21.01
C GLY A 779 -21.48 -7.61 20.55
N VAL A 780 -21.85 -6.32 20.38
CA VAL A 780 -23.19 -5.93 19.92
C VAL A 780 -23.49 -6.51 18.54
N SER A 781 -22.48 -6.58 17.66
CA SER A 781 -22.57 -7.26 16.37
C SER A 781 -23.04 -8.70 16.48
N GLN A 782 -22.58 -9.47 17.48
CA GLN A 782 -23.04 -10.85 17.70
C GLN A 782 -24.51 -10.96 18.11
N ARG A 783 -25.15 -9.86 18.53
CA ARG A 783 -26.58 -9.82 18.91
C ARG A 783 -27.50 -9.36 17.77
N CYS A 784 -26.99 -8.61 16.80
CA CYS A 784 -27.77 -8.05 15.69
C CYS A 784 -27.42 -8.62 14.30
N ALA A 785 -26.27 -9.30 14.17
CA ALA A 785 -25.86 -9.95 12.94
C ALA A 785 -26.62 -11.27 12.76
N VAL A 786 -27.18 -11.44 11.57
CA VAL A 786 -27.75 -12.71 11.12
C VAL A 786 -26.67 -13.43 10.32
N TRP A 787 -26.49 -14.72 10.57
CA TRP A 787 -25.34 -15.49 10.08
C TRP A 787 -25.79 -16.67 9.23
N ARG A 788 -25.21 -16.84 8.04
CA ARG A 788 -25.45 -18.00 7.19
C ARG A 788 -24.33 -19.03 7.41
N PRO A 789 -24.61 -20.21 8.01
CA PRO A 789 -23.60 -21.25 8.15
C PRO A 789 -23.16 -21.77 6.77
N LEU A 790 -21.86 -21.96 6.61
CA LEU A 790 -21.29 -22.58 5.42
C LEU A 790 -21.44 -24.11 5.50
N VAL A 791 -21.74 -24.72 4.36
CA VAL A 791 -21.84 -26.18 4.21
C VAL A 791 -20.82 -26.67 3.19
N LEU A 792 -20.16 -27.77 3.52
CA LEU A 792 -19.27 -28.51 2.62
C LEU A 792 -19.63 -30.00 2.77
N HIS A 793 -20.45 -30.50 1.85
CA HIS A 793 -21.06 -31.82 1.93
C HIS A 793 -20.66 -32.67 0.73
N ALA A 794 -20.23 -33.91 1.00
CA ALA A 794 -19.89 -34.90 0.00
C ALA A 794 -21.02 -35.91 -0.18
N ARG A 795 -20.99 -36.62 -1.31
CA ARG A 795 -21.73 -37.89 -1.42
C ARG A 795 -21.19 -38.91 -0.40
N PRO A 796 -22.05 -39.81 0.12
CA PRO A 796 -21.59 -41.05 0.73
C PRO A 796 -20.75 -41.83 -0.29
N ILE A 797 -19.51 -42.16 0.08
CA ILE A 797 -18.75 -43.18 -0.66
C ILE A 797 -19.42 -44.51 -0.35
N PRO A 798 -19.80 -45.33 -1.35
CA PRO A 798 -20.26 -46.69 -1.08
C PRO A 798 -19.16 -47.43 -0.35
N THR A 799 -19.45 -47.95 0.84
CA THR A 799 -18.55 -48.86 1.54
C THR A 799 -18.42 -50.09 0.65
N THR A 800 -17.22 -50.34 0.13
CA THR A 800 -16.90 -51.60 -0.57
C THR A 800 -17.24 -52.76 0.37
N PRO A 801 -18.03 -53.74 -0.08
CA PRO A 801 -18.38 -54.92 0.72
C PRO A 801 -17.17 -55.80 1.04
#